data_AF-A0A5P6VRG0-F1
#
_entry.id   AF-A0A5P6VRG0-F1
#
_cell.length_a   1.000
_cell.length_b   1.000
_cell.length_c   1.000
_cell.angle_alpha   90.00
_cell.angle_beta   90.00
_cell.angle_gamma   90.00
#
_symmetry.space_group_name_H-M   'P 1'
#
loop_
_entity.id
_entity.type
_entity.pdbx_description
1 polymer ?
#
loop_
_entity_poly.entity_id
_entity_poly.type
_entity_poly.pdbx_seq_one_letter_code
_entity_poly.pdbx_strand_id
1 'polypeptide(L)'
;MNIQAIYSDGTSEYRYPMEPEANSQVTISIRVYHQEDVDVFLMSKTDNISERMHLDRTRGEFDFYSCTVKLGEKEFRYYFELVVGFDHYYYDRVGLWRDYREHYEFSIMPGFSTPAWSKGAVMYQILVDRFNNGDPSNDVETNEYHYVGAAVEHVTDWDSMPANLDVGRFYGGDLEGVRQKLHYLKSLGVEVIYFNPLFVSPSNHKYDISDYDHIDPHFTIIKVDGGECLSSGDYDNTHATKFKQRATNKANLEASNQFFADFVDECHQKGIRVIIDGVFNHCGSFNKWLNREKIYSKEEGYAPGAYESKDSPYHNFFKFYEDNWPDNKSYDGWWSVDTLPKLNYEESPELYQYIMDIGKKWVSPPYNCDGWRLDVAADLGHSEDFNHKFWHDFRNAVKSANPNAIILAEHYGNPTAWLQGDQWDTVMNYDAFMEPLTYFLTGMDKHSDEFQPAALGDGDRFKNTMLHFMARLKTPSLYCAMNQLSNHDHSRFLTRTNHTVGRIATKGSQAANDGVSIPVMKLAEMMQFTWPGAPTLYYGDEAGVCGFTDPDCRRTYPWGHCNYDLVDYTRDIIMIHKQSHAIKEGSFRFLNCGQGFVSYGRFTSNEQIIVLINVNRNAIDVDVPVWIAGVPLNGRLERMILSNEVGYSIMPTDINIEGGNLHISMGAYSGIVYKRV
;
A
#
# COMPACT_ATOMS: atom_id res chain seq x y z
N MET A 1 -20.19 -17.96 31.07
CA MET A 1 -19.29 -17.95 29.91
C MET A 1 -18.37 -16.73 29.98
N ASN A 2 -17.05 -16.90 29.97
CA ASN A 2 -16.07 -15.82 29.90
C ASN A 2 -15.90 -15.39 28.44
N ILE A 3 -16.71 -14.42 28.03
CA ILE A 3 -16.75 -13.93 26.65
C ILE A 3 -15.40 -13.38 26.15
N GLN A 4 -14.54 -12.92 27.05
CA GLN A 4 -13.22 -12.38 26.70
C GLN A 4 -12.23 -13.48 26.35
N ALA A 5 -12.46 -14.72 26.77
CA ALA A 5 -11.59 -15.83 26.38
C ALA A 5 -11.85 -16.32 24.95
N ILE A 6 -13.07 -16.11 24.44
CA ILE A 6 -13.50 -16.58 23.12
C ILE A 6 -12.72 -15.84 22.03
N TYR A 7 -12.02 -16.59 21.19
CA TYR A 7 -11.29 -16.02 20.07
C TYR A 7 -10.94 -17.05 18.99
N SER A 8 -11.06 -16.63 17.74
CA SER A 8 -10.52 -17.29 16.57
C SER A 8 -10.19 -16.20 15.54
N ASP A 9 -9.25 -16.50 14.65
CA ASP A 9 -8.99 -15.72 13.46
C ASP A 9 -8.62 -16.64 12.28
N GLY A 10 -8.15 -16.06 11.17
CA GLY A 10 -7.75 -16.83 10.00
C GLY A 10 -6.27 -17.20 9.94
N THR A 11 -5.48 -16.95 10.98
CA THR A 11 -4.03 -17.22 10.99
C THR A 11 -3.73 -18.70 11.23
N SER A 12 -2.47 -19.09 11.08
CA SER A 12 -2.00 -20.46 11.34
C SER A 12 -2.22 -20.95 12.77
N GLU A 13 -2.45 -20.06 13.75
CA GLU A 13 -2.77 -20.44 15.13
C GLU A 13 -4.18 -21.05 15.27
N TYR A 14 -5.10 -20.67 14.37
CA TYR A 14 -6.51 -21.06 14.40
C TYR A 14 -7.00 -21.76 13.13
N ARG A 15 -6.20 -21.74 12.06
CA ARG A 15 -6.52 -22.35 10.77
C ARG A 15 -5.26 -22.96 10.14
N TYR A 16 -5.23 -24.28 10.01
CA TYR A 16 -4.06 -24.98 9.45
C TYR A 16 -4.44 -25.96 8.33
N PRO A 17 -3.83 -25.86 7.14
CA PRO A 17 -2.98 -24.75 6.69
C PRO A 17 -3.78 -23.43 6.56
N MET A 18 -3.10 -22.28 6.66
CA MET A 18 -3.72 -20.95 6.53
C MET A 18 -4.24 -20.70 5.10
N GLU A 19 -3.46 -21.15 4.11
CA GLU A 19 -3.71 -21.07 2.67
C GLU A 19 -3.85 -22.51 2.12
N PRO A 20 -5.00 -23.17 2.33
CA PRO A 20 -5.21 -24.54 1.90
C PRO A 20 -5.37 -24.64 0.38
N GLU A 21 -4.84 -25.71 -0.21
CA GLU A 21 -5.08 -26.08 -1.61
C GLU A 21 -6.53 -26.51 -1.84
N ALA A 22 -7.00 -26.42 -3.09
CA ALA A 22 -8.30 -26.96 -3.48
C ALA A 22 -8.40 -28.46 -3.17
N ASN A 23 -9.60 -28.92 -2.77
CA ASN A 23 -9.87 -30.32 -2.42
C ASN A 23 -9.06 -30.90 -1.23
N SER A 24 -8.33 -30.05 -0.50
CA SER A 24 -7.54 -30.43 0.69
C SER A 24 -8.34 -30.35 1.99
N GLN A 25 -7.73 -30.78 3.09
CA GLN A 25 -8.31 -30.65 4.43
C GLN A 25 -7.76 -29.42 5.14
N VAL A 26 -8.61 -28.75 5.91
CA VAL A 26 -8.22 -27.66 6.80
C VAL A 26 -8.76 -27.92 8.20
N THR A 27 -7.90 -27.77 9.20
CA THR A 27 -8.28 -27.77 10.61
C THR A 27 -8.57 -26.35 11.06
N ILE A 28 -9.77 -26.12 11.56
CA ILE A 28 -10.25 -24.82 12.05
C ILE A 28 -10.44 -24.93 13.56
N SER A 29 -9.98 -23.93 14.30
CA SER A 29 -10.01 -23.89 15.76
C SER A 29 -10.57 -22.59 16.29
N ILE A 30 -11.14 -22.67 17.50
CA ILE A 30 -11.53 -21.52 18.33
C ILE A 30 -11.12 -21.83 19.76
N ARG A 31 -10.71 -20.81 20.53
CA ARG A 31 -10.44 -20.98 21.96
C ARG A 31 -11.59 -20.44 22.81
N VAL A 32 -11.76 -21.00 23.99
CA VAL A 32 -12.65 -20.58 25.08
C VAL A 32 -11.88 -20.62 26.41
N TYR A 33 -12.48 -20.21 27.53
CA TYR A 33 -11.81 -20.28 28.83
C TYR A 33 -11.68 -21.74 29.29
N HIS A 34 -10.62 -22.07 30.03
CA HIS A 34 -10.38 -23.44 30.48
C HIS A 34 -11.53 -23.96 31.36
N GLN A 35 -11.98 -25.20 31.09
CA GLN A 35 -13.07 -25.90 31.79
C GLN A 35 -14.42 -25.16 31.74
N GLU A 36 -14.65 -24.42 30.66
CA GLU A 36 -15.93 -23.78 30.39
C GLU A 36 -16.95 -24.81 29.88
N ASP A 37 -18.14 -24.86 30.48
CA ASP A 37 -19.24 -25.72 30.04
C ASP A 37 -19.92 -25.10 28.81
N VAL A 38 -19.35 -25.37 27.63
CA VAL A 38 -19.78 -24.83 26.34
C VAL A 38 -19.69 -25.87 25.24
N ASP A 39 -20.74 -25.96 24.43
CA ASP A 39 -20.71 -26.68 23.17
C ASP A 39 -20.35 -25.75 22.03
N VAL A 40 -19.38 -26.15 21.22
CA VAL A 40 -18.87 -25.34 20.11
C VAL A 40 -19.14 -26.06 18.81
N PHE A 41 -19.70 -25.34 17.84
CA PHE A 41 -20.00 -25.84 16.50
C PHE A 41 -19.34 -24.96 15.45
N LEU A 42 -18.79 -25.60 14.41
CA LEU A 42 -18.42 -24.96 13.16
C LEU A 42 -19.62 -24.99 12.24
N MET A 43 -20.04 -23.81 11.78
CA MET A 43 -21.23 -23.64 10.95
C MET A 43 -20.84 -23.07 9.58
N SER A 44 -21.41 -23.63 8.50
CA SER A 44 -21.42 -23.02 7.17
C SER A 44 -22.82 -23.12 6.58
N LYS A 45 -23.42 -21.98 6.24
CA LYS A 45 -24.73 -21.95 5.57
C LYS A 45 -24.63 -22.32 4.11
N THR A 46 -23.55 -21.91 3.43
CA THR A 46 -23.35 -22.19 2.00
C THR A 46 -23.18 -23.68 1.74
N ASP A 47 -22.52 -24.37 2.66
CA ASP A 47 -22.16 -25.79 2.51
C ASP A 47 -23.05 -26.71 3.36
N ASN A 48 -24.05 -26.15 4.06
CA ASN A 48 -24.94 -26.87 5.00
C ASN A 48 -24.17 -27.68 6.06
N ILE A 49 -23.12 -27.09 6.62
CA ILE A 49 -22.29 -27.71 7.66
C ILE A 49 -22.76 -27.25 9.04
N SER A 50 -22.91 -28.21 9.95
CA SER A 50 -23.10 -28.01 11.39
C SER A 50 -22.33 -29.11 12.12
N GLU A 51 -21.04 -28.85 12.34
CA GLU A 51 -20.10 -29.84 12.89
C GLU A 51 -19.75 -29.48 14.32
N ARG A 52 -20.01 -30.40 15.26
CA ARG A 52 -19.60 -30.21 16.65
C ARG A 52 -18.08 -30.30 16.72
N MET A 53 -17.46 -29.27 17.28
CA MET A 53 -16.02 -29.22 17.47
C MET A 53 -15.62 -29.99 18.74
N HIS A 54 -14.40 -30.53 18.74
CA HIS A 54 -13.88 -31.32 19.86
C HIS A 54 -12.74 -30.59 20.55
N LEU A 55 -12.62 -30.77 21.86
CA LEU A 55 -11.46 -30.29 22.60
C LEU A 55 -10.19 -30.94 22.03
N ASP A 56 -9.32 -30.12 21.47
CA ASP A 56 -8.07 -30.53 20.82
C ASP A 56 -6.88 -30.38 21.77
N ARG A 57 -6.77 -29.22 22.42
CA ARG A 57 -5.65 -28.88 23.31
C ARG A 57 -6.03 -27.84 24.34
N THR A 58 -5.29 -27.81 25.45
CA THR A 58 -5.35 -26.76 26.47
C THR A 58 -4.00 -26.04 26.53
N ARG A 59 -4.01 -24.70 26.54
CA ARG A 59 -2.80 -23.86 26.66
C ARG A 59 -3.05 -22.70 27.62
N GLY A 60 -2.46 -22.78 28.81
CA GLY A 60 -2.69 -21.79 29.87
C GLY A 60 -4.17 -21.78 30.27
N GLU A 61 -4.79 -20.60 30.27
CA GLU A 61 -6.20 -20.39 30.64
C GLU A 61 -7.19 -20.71 29.51
N PHE A 62 -6.73 -21.34 28.42
CA PHE A 62 -7.54 -21.52 27.21
C PHE A 62 -7.66 -22.98 26.79
N ASP A 63 -8.89 -23.40 26.52
CA ASP A 63 -9.21 -24.65 25.83
C ASP A 63 -9.48 -24.35 24.35
N PHE A 64 -8.85 -25.11 23.46
CA PHE A 64 -8.98 -24.97 22.01
C PHE A 64 -9.84 -26.12 21.48
N TYR A 65 -10.94 -25.75 20.86
CA TYR A 65 -11.83 -26.67 20.17
C TYR A 65 -11.50 -26.63 18.68
N SER A 66 -11.41 -27.79 18.03
CA SER A 66 -11.11 -27.90 16.61
C SER A 66 -12.04 -28.85 15.86
N CYS A 67 -12.13 -28.65 14.56
CA CYS A 67 -12.75 -29.56 13.60
C CYS A 67 -11.95 -29.52 12.29
N THR A 68 -11.87 -30.65 11.59
CA THR A 68 -11.24 -30.75 10.27
C THR A 68 -12.32 -30.91 9.20
N VAL A 69 -12.33 -29.99 8.24
CA VAL A 69 -13.25 -30.02 7.10
C VAL A 69 -12.49 -30.27 5.81
N LYS A 70 -13.11 -31.00 4.89
CA LYS A 70 -12.60 -31.15 3.52
C LYS A 70 -13.18 -30.03 2.66
N LEU A 71 -12.30 -29.24 2.06
CA LEU A 71 -12.68 -28.14 1.18
C LEU A 71 -13.01 -28.64 -0.23
N GLY A 72 -13.80 -27.85 -0.96
CA GLY A 72 -13.99 -28.00 -2.39
C GLY A 72 -13.07 -27.08 -3.19
N GLU A 73 -13.57 -26.59 -4.31
CA GLU A 73 -12.90 -25.61 -5.20
C GLU A 73 -13.49 -24.20 -5.08
N LYS A 74 -14.64 -24.07 -4.42
CA LYS A 74 -15.33 -22.78 -4.22
C LYS A 74 -14.96 -22.18 -2.87
N GLU A 75 -15.28 -20.90 -2.70
CA GLU A 75 -15.17 -20.21 -1.42
C GLU A 75 -15.89 -20.99 -0.30
N PHE A 76 -15.19 -21.22 0.80
CA PHE A 76 -15.75 -21.79 2.01
C PHE A 76 -15.94 -20.68 3.05
N ARG A 77 -17.20 -20.37 3.37
CA ARG A 77 -17.58 -19.39 4.39
C ARG A 77 -18.02 -20.09 5.67
N TYR A 78 -17.59 -19.59 6.82
CA TYR A 78 -17.92 -20.21 8.10
C TYR A 78 -18.00 -19.21 9.26
N TYR A 79 -18.69 -19.62 10.31
CA TYR A 79 -18.72 -18.96 11.61
C TYR A 79 -18.78 -20.03 12.71
N PHE A 80 -18.67 -19.61 13.97
CA PHE A 80 -18.81 -20.51 15.11
C PHE A 80 -20.12 -20.23 15.83
N GLU A 81 -20.78 -21.29 16.27
CA GLU A 81 -21.90 -21.23 17.20
C GLU A 81 -21.46 -21.81 18.55
N LEU A 82 -21.66 -21.06 19.62
CA LEU A 82 -21.37 -21.46 20.98
C LEU A 82 -22.69 -21.57 21.76
N VAL A 83 -22.94 -22.74 22.33
CA VAL A 83 -24.17 -23.05 23.08
C VAL A 83 -23.81 -23.22 24.55
N VAL A 84 -24.44 -22.41 25.41
CA VAL A 84 -24.27 -22.45 26.87
C VAL A 84 -25.64 -22.54 27.52
N GLY A 85 -25.99 -23.74 27.99
CA GLY A 85 -27.34 -24.03 28.48
C GLY A 85 -28.37 -23.86 27.35
N PHE A 86 -29.17 -22.79 27.43
CA PHE A 86 -30.17 -22.42 26.41
C PHE A 86 -29.78 -21.20 25.58
N ASP A 87 -28.66 -20.55 25.90
CA ASP A 87 -28.18 -19.38 25.17
C ASP A 87 -27.31 -19.81 23.99
N HIS A 88 -27.51 -19.15 22.85
CA HIS A 88 -26.72 -19.30 21.65
C HIS A 88 -25.95 -18.01 21.36
N TYR A 89 -24.67 -18.15 21.04
CA TYR A 89 -23.79 -17.05 20.63
C TYR A 89 -23.11 -17.40 19.32
N TYR A 90 -22.84 -16.38 18.51
CA TYR A 90 -22.20 -16.51 17.21
C TYR A 90 -20.88 -15.76 17.21
N TYR A 91 -19.80 -16.42 16.79
CA TYR A 91 -18.49 -15.80 16.66
C TYR A 91 -18.06 -15.75 15.19
N ASP A 92 -17.70 -14.56 14.74
CA ASP A 92 -17.26 -14.28 13.37
C ASP A 92 -16.03 -13.35 13.36
N ARG A 93 -15.66 -12.79 12.20
CA ARG A 93 -14.44 -11.97 12.05
C ARG A 93 -14.41 -10.72 12.94
N VAL A 94 -15.56 -10.21 13.39
CA VAL A 94 -15.62 -9.02 14.24
C VAL A 94 -16.00 -9.35 15.69
N GLY A 95 -15.98 -10.64 16.07
CA GLY A 95 -16.10 -11.11 17.45
C GLY A 95 -17.40 -11.84 17.77
N LEU A 96 -17.81 -11.80 19.04
CA LEU A 96 -18.94 -12.55 19.59
C LEU A 96 -20.23 -11.72 19.60
N TRP A 97 -21.34 -12.31 19.14
CA TRP A 97 -22.65 -11.68 19.01
C TRP A 97 -23.78 -12.63 19.39
N ARG A 98 -24.97 -12.08 19.72
CA ARG A 98 -26.18 -12.87 19.98
C ARG A 98 -26.93 -13.26 18.72
N ASP A 99 -26.71 -12.52 17.63
CA ASP A 99 -27.36 -12.75 16.35
C ASP A 99 -26.32 -13.12 15.29
N TYR A 100 -26.70 -14.04 14.40
CA TYR A 100 -25.90 -14.41 13.23
C TYR A 100 -25.80 -13.25 12.22
N ARG A 101 -24.61 -13.05 11.64
CA ARG A 101 -24.34 -11.97 10.68
C ARG A 101 -23.52 -12.49 9.49
N GLU A 102 -24.20 -12.69 8.37
CA GLU A 102 -23.63 -13.26 7.14
C GLU A 102 -22.42 -12.49 6.59
N HIS A 103 -22.42 -11.16 6.70
CA HIS A 103 -21.40 -10.31 6.09
C HIS A 103 -20.03 -10.37 6.79
N TYR A 104 -19.94 -11.01 7.97
CA TYR A 104 -18.70 -11.09 8.77
C TYR A 104 -18.15 -12.50 8.91
N GLU A 105 -18.74 -13.48 8.20
CA GLU A 105 -18.24 -14.85 8.18
C GLU A 105 -16.74 -14.89 7.85
N PHE A 106 -16.04 -15.84 8.46
CA PHE A 106 -14.72 -16.20 8.01
C PHE A 106 -14.80 -16.77 6.60
N SER A 107 -13.79 -16.48 5.80
CA SER A 107 -13.69 -17.00 4.43
C SER A 107 -12.34 -17.67 4.19
N ILE A 108 -12.38 -18.78 3.44
CA ILE A 108 -11.25 -19.49 2.85
C ILE A 108 -11.53 -19.57 1.35
N MET A 109 -10.56 -19.16 0.53
CA MET A 109 -10.55 -19.46 -0.90
C MET A 109 -9.52 -20.57 -1.16
N PRO A 110 -9.94 -21.82 -1.41
CA PRO A 110 -9.01 -22.92 -1.66
C PRO A 110 -8.16 -22.67 -2.92
N GLY A 111 -6.85 -22.93 -2.85
CA GLY A 111 -5.90 -22.69 -3.94
C GLY A 111 -5.44 -21.23 -4.08
N PHE A 112 -5.99 -20.31 -3.29
CA PHE A 112 -5.49 -18.93 -3.24
C PHE A 112 -4.33 -18.81 -2.24
N SER A 113 -3.22 -18.25 -2.70
CA SER A 113 -2.08 -17.87 -1.87
C SER A 113 -1.52 -16.52 -2.30
N THR A 114 -0.91 -15.81 -1.35
CA THR A 114 -0.12 -14.61 -1.63
C THR A 114 1.38 -14.89 -1.43
N PRO A 115 2.28 -14.21 -2.16
CA PRO A 115 3.72 -14.47 -2.05
C PRO A 115 4.20 -14.39 -0.61
N ALA A 116 4.83 -15.46 -0.11
CA ALA A 116 5.19 -15.57 1.31
C ALA A 116 6.07 -14.41 1.80
N TRP A 117 6.97 -13.93 0.94
CA TRP A 117 7.85 -12.81 1.26
C TRP A 117 7.13 -11.49 1.51
N SER A 118 5.89 -11.32 1.02
CA SER A 118 5.14 -10.08 1.11
C SER A 118 4.43 -9.88 2.45
N LYS A 119 4.25 -10.96 3.21
CA LYS A 119 3.54 -10.95 4.49
C LYS A 119 4.41 -10.24 5.54
N GLY A 120 3.97 -9.06 5.99
CA GLY A 120 4.78 -8.23 6.89
C GLY A 120 6.09 -7.73 6.28
N ALA A 121 6.17 -7.56 4.96
CA ALA A 121 7.36 -6.98 4.33
C ALA A 121 7.43 -5.47 4.61
N VAL A 122 8.63 -4.96 4.90
CA VAL A 122 8.85 -3.50 5.04
C VAL A 122 9.04 -2.89 3.65
N MET A 123 8.00 -2.20 3.17
CA MET A 123 7.98 -1.54 1.88
C MET A 123 8.36 -0.06 1.97
N TYR A 124 8.93 0.47 0.89
CA TYR A 124 9.33 1.87 0.78
C TYR A 124 8.94 2.42 -0.60
N GLN A 125 8.00 3.37 -0.63
CA GLN A 125 7.52 4.03 -1.85
C GLN A 125 8.44 5.19 -2.25
N ILE A 126 8.87 5.21 -3.51
CA ILE A 126 9.74 6.23 -4.08
C ILE A 126 9.06 6.90 -5.28
N LEU A 127 8.94 8.23 -5.23
CA LEU A 127 8.74 9.07 -6.40
C LEU A 127 10.12 9.53 -6.89
N VAL A 128 10.56 8.99 -8.03
CA VAL A 128 11.97 9.02 -8.45
C VAL A 128 12.50 10.44 -8.63
N ASP A 129 11.77 11.31 -9.35
CA ASP A 129 12.14 12.72 -9.61
C ASP A 129 12.45 13.52 -8.32
N ARG A 130 11.92 13.08 -7.18
CA ARG A 130 11.99 13.79 -5.90
C ARG A 130 12.92 13.13 -4.88
N PHE A 131 13.48 11.96 -5.19
CA PHE A 131 14.22 11.20 -4.19
C PHE A 131 15.70 11.56 -4.12
N ASN A 132 16.44 11.51 -5.23
CA ASN A 132 17.84 11.95 -5.31
C ASN A 132 18.23 12.09 -6.78
N ASN A 133 18.87 13.20 -7.18
CA ASN A 133 19.52 13.33 -8.49
C ASN A 133 20.91 12.68 -8.44
N GLY A 134 21.09 11.56 -9.15
CA GLY A 134 22.33 10.79 -9.19
C GLY A 134 23.18 11.04 -10.44
N ASP A 135 22.55 11.37 -11.57
CA ASP A 135 23.21 11.69 -12.83
C ASP A 135 22.53 12.90 -13.53
N PRO A 136 23.04 14.12 -13.30
CA PRO A 136 22.47 15.33 -13.90
C PRO A 136 22.53 15.39 -15.44
N SER A 137 23.21 14.45 -16.11
CA SER A 137 23.27 14.41 -17.56
C SER A 137 21.97 13.93 -18.22
N ASN A 138 21.08 13.30 -17.44
CA ASN A 138 19.77 12.84 -17.88
C ASN A 138 18.63 13.81 -17.50
N ASP A 139 18.93 14.94 -16.83
CA ASP A 139 17.93 15.90 -16.37
C ASP A 139 17.12 16.48 -17.55
N VAL A 140 15.82 16.63 -17.33
CA VAL A 140 14.94 17.39 -18.23
C VAL A 140 15.42 18.85 -18.25
N GLU A 141 15.62 19.41 -19.44
CA GLU A 141 16.04 20.81 -19.59
C GLU A 141 14.84 21.78 -19.59
N THR A 142 15.04 23.01 -19.11
CA THR A 142 14.00 24.05 -19.21
C THR A 142 13.68 24.34 -20.67
N ASN A 143 12.39 24.37 -21.00
CA ASN A 143 11.85 24.44 -22.36
C ASN A 143 12.13 23.22 -23.25
N GLU A 144 12.49 22.06 -22.70
CA GLU A 144 12.76 20.88 -23.53
C GLU A 144 11.54 20.48 -24.38
N TYR A 145 10.33 20.61 -23.82
CA TYR A 145 9.04 20.44 -24.49
C TYR A 145 7.94 21.25 -23.77
N HIS A 146 6.77 21.31 -24.37
CA HIS A 146 5.59 21.98 -23.83
C HIS A 146 4.58 20.95 -23.29
N TYR A 147 4.11 21.13 -22.07
CA TYR A 147 3.20 20.22 -21.39
C TYR A 147 2.16 20.97 -20.55
N VAL A 148 0.88 20.62 -20.73
CA VAL A 148 -0.28 21.15 -19.95
C VAL A 148 -0.25 22.68 -19.80
N GLY A 149 -0.13 23.37 -20.94
CA GLY A 149 -0.25 24.83 -21.01
C GLY A 149 1.00 25.63 -20.61
N ALA A 150 2.13 24.96 -20.31
CA ALA A 150 3.40 25.61 -20.04
C ALA A 150 4.58 24.82 -20.64
N ALA A 151 5.71 25.49 -20.84
CA ALA A 151 6.98 24.80 -21.08
C ALA A 151 7.45 24.09 -19.80
N VAL A 152 8.07 22.93 -19.93
CA VAL A 152 8.66 22.23 -18.77
C VAL A 152 9.84 22.99 -18.20
N GLU A 153 10.06 22.84 -16.90
CA GLU A 153 11.06 23.58 -16.14
C GLU A 153 12.00 22.62 -15.40
N HIS A 154 13.30 22.82 -15.58
CA HIS A 154 14.32 22.25 -14.70
C HIS A 154 14.44 23.11 -13.44
N VAL A 155 14.08 22.52 -12.31
CA VAL A 155 14.23 23.12 -10.99
C VAL A 155 15.66 22.90 -10.48
N THR A 156 16.46 23.96 -10.49
CA THR A 156 17.88 23.91 -10.10
C THR A 156 18.12 23.93 -8.58
N ASP A 157 17.12 24.35 -7.80
CA ASP A 157 17.15 24.34 -6.34
C ASP A 157 16.38 23.12 -5.82
N TRP A 158 17.11 22.08 -5.41
CA TRP A 158 16.56 20.83 -4.89
C TRP A 158 15.63 21.06 -3.70
N ASP A 159 15.90 22.05 -2.85
CA ASP A 159 15.12 22.32 -1.63
C ASP A 159 13.93 23.25 -1.88
N SER A 160 13.71 23.66 -3.13
CA SER A 160 12.57 24.51 -3.47
C SER A 160 11.26 23.75 -3.33
N MET A 161 10.22 24.47 -2.89
CA MET A 161 8.90 23.87 -2.69
C MET A 161 8.17 23.71 -4.04
N PRO A 162 7.35 22.66 -4.20
CA PRO A 162 6.46 22.50 -5.35
C PRO A 162 5.61 23.76 -5.60
N ALA A 163 5.41 24.09 -6.87
CA ALA A 163 4.44 25.12 -7.26
C ALA A 163 3.00 24.59 -7.14
N ASN A 164 2.01 25.48 -7.22
CA ASN A 164 0.60 25.05 -7.27
C ASN A 164 0.29 24.18 -8.50
N LEU A 165 0.90 24.50 -9.65
CA LEU A 165 0.88 23.67 -10.85
C LEU A 165 2.31 23.16 -11.07
N ASP A 166 2.59 21.96 -10.54
CA ASP A 166 3.96 21.42 -10.48
C ASP A 166 4.23 20.36 -11.54
N VAL A 167 3.21 19.94 -12.29
CA VAL A 167 3.22 18.73 -13.14
C VAL A 167 4.33 18.67 -14.21
N GLY A 168 4.78 19.83 -14.70
CA GLY A 168 5.86 19.98 -15.68
C GLY A 168 7.19 20.48 -15.09
N ARG A 169 7.35 20.44 -13.76
CA ARG A 169 8.56 20.86 -13.06
C ARG A 169 9.34 19.64 -12.58
N PHE A 170 10.61 19.56 -12.95
CA PHE A 170 11.48 18.40 -12.74
C PHE A 170 12.67 18.80 -11.87
N TYR A 171 12.96 17.98 -10.86
CA TYR A 171 14.07 18.20 -9.93
C TYR A 171 15.29 17.33 -10.29
N GLY A 172 15.13 16.40 -11.23
CA GLY A 172 16.22 15.58 -11.77
C GLY A 172 16.49 14.30 -10.98
N GLY A 173 15.58 13.91 -10.09
CA GLY A 173 15.73 12.63 -9.41
C GLY A 173 15.63 11.44 -10.38
N ASP A 174 16.51 10.45 -10.20
CA ASP A 174 16.69 9.33 -11.14
C ASP A 174 17.02 8.01 -10.41
N LEU A 175 17.06 6.90 -11.17
CA LEU A 175 17.36 5.59 -10.61
C LEU A 175 18.84 5.43 -10.22
N GLU A 176 19.75 6.22 -10.80
CA GLU A 176 21.12 6.31 -10.32
C GLU A 176 21.18 6.86 -8.89
N GLY A 177 20.39 7.89 -8.61
CA GLY A 177 20.25 8.46 -7.29
C GLY A 177 19.66 7.47 -6.31
N VAL A 178 18.65 6.68 -6.72
CA VAL A 178 18.14 5.58 -5.90
C VAL A 178 19.25 4.54 -5.66
N ARG A 179 20.02 4.17 -6.68
CA ARG A 179 21.15 3.22 -6.58
C ARG A 179 22.18 3.67 -5.54
N GLN A 180 22.55 4.95 -5.56
CA GLN A 180 23.48 5.56 -4.60
C GLN A 180 22.95 5.54 -3.16
N LYS A 181 21.62 5.48 -2.97
CA LYS A 181 20.97 5.45 -1.65
C LYS A 181 20.48 4.07 -1.21
N LEU A 182 20.78 2.99 -1.95
CA LEU A 182 20.43 1.63 -1.53
C LEU A 182 21.02 1.26 -0.17
N HIS A 183 22.19 1.80 0.20
CA HIS A 183 22.75 1.61 1.54
C HIS A 183 21.88 2.26 2.62
N TYR A 184 21.36 3.46 2.38
CA TYR A 184 20.43 4.13 3.30
C TYR A 184 19.18 3.28 3.52
N LEU A 185 18.52 2.86 2.43
CA LEU A 185 17.30 2.04 2.49
C LEU A 185 17.56 0.72 3.23
N LYS A 186 18.70 0.07 2.96
CA LYS A 186 19.07 -1.17 3.66
C LYS A 186 19.33 -0.94 5.15
N SER A 187 19.99 0.16 5.51
CA SER A 187 20.27 0.52 6.91
C SER A 187 19.01 0.87 7.70
N LEU A 188 17.98 1.40 7.03
CA LEU A 188 16.67 1.63 7.61
C LEU A 188 15.90 0.31 7.85
N GLY A 189 16.18 -0.72 7.04
CA GLY A 189 15.63 -2.06 7.17
C GLY A 189 14.65 -2.46 6.07
N VAL A 190 14.54 -1.65 5.00
CA VAL A 190 13.69 -1.86 3.83
C VAL A 190 13.95 -3.20 3.15
N GLU A 191 12.87 -3.86 2.73
CA GLU A 191 12.88 -5.16 2.05
C GLU A 191 12.25 -5.12 0.65
N VAL A 192 11.50 -4.06 0.36
CA VAL A 192 10.79 -3.87 -0.91
C VAL A 192 10.80 -2.38 -1.26
N ILE A 193 11.19 -2.04 -2.48
CA ILE A 193 10.97 -0.72 -3.05
C ILE A 193 9.75 -0.79 -3.96
N TYR A 194 8.82 0.13 -3.77
CA TYR A 194 7.72 0.37 -4.69
C TYR A 194 8.00 1.70 -5.41
N PHE A 195 8.09 1.66 -6.74
CA PHE A 195 8.21 2.87 -7.54
C PHE A 195 6.86 3.30 -8.06
N ASN A 196 6.59 4.61 -7.95
CA ASN A 196 5.66 5.30 -8.85
C ASN A 196 6.06 5.09 -10.32
N PRO A 197 5.22 5.44 -11.31
CA PRO A 197 5.47 5.08 -12.71
C PRO A 197 6.88 5.47 -13.21
N LEU A 198 7.53 4.50 -13.88
CA LEU A 198 8.89 4.63 -14.39
C LEU A 198 8.95 4.70 -15.92
N PHE A 199 7.86 4.37 -16.60
CA PHE A 199 7.82 4.30 -18.06
C PHE A 199 7.89 5.69 -18.69
N VAL A 200 8.32 5.75 -19.95
CA VAL A 200 8.47 7.02 -20.69
C VAL A 200 7.22 7.87 -20.56
N SER A 201 7.34 9.11 -20.09
CA SER A 201 6.24 10.06 -19.97
C SER A 201 6.73 11.51 -19.88
N PRO A 202 5.93 12.48 -20.38
CA PRO A 202 6.23 13.91 -20.34
C PRO A 202 5.93 14.59 -18.98
N SER A 203 5.35 13.91 -18.00
CA SER A 203 5.12 14.51 -16.68
C SER A 203 6.16 14.06 -15.66
N ASN A 204 6.23 14.75 -14.52
CA ASN A 204 7.09 14.35 -13.41
C ASN A 204 6.56 13.16 -12.61
N HIS A 205 5.24 12.92 -12.64
CA HIS A 205 4.59 11.79 -11.94
C HIS A 205 4.46 10.56 -12.83
N LYS A 206 4.53 10.74 -14.14
CA LYS A 206 4.56 9.69 -15.18
C LYS A 206 3.34 8.79 -15.30
N TYR A 207 2.16 9.25 -14.88
CA TYR A 207 0.91 8.48 -15.05
C TYR A 207 0.34 8.58 -16.47
N ASP A 208 0.73 9.60 -17.23
CA ASP A 208 0.40 9.80 -18.64
C ASP A 208 1.41 9.09 -19.55
N ILE A 209 1.44 7.75 -19.44
CA ILE A 209 2.43 6.88 -20.09
C ILE A 209 2.47 7.11 -21.60
N SER A 210 3.67 7.29 -22.12
CA SER A 210 3.95 7.43 -23.55
C SER A 210 4.46 6.17 -24.22
N ASP A 211 5.19 5.34 -23.48
CA ASP A 211 5.70 4.04 -23.93
C ASP A 211 5.82 3.04 -22.77
N TYR A 212 4.96 2.02 -22.74
CA TYR A 212 4.97 0.94 -21.74
C TYR A 212 6.16 -0.03 -21.88
N ASP A 213 6.83 -0.03 -23.03
CA ASP A 213 7.93 -0.95 -23.30
C ASP A 213 9.24 -0.55 -22.63
N HIS A 214 9.39 0.71 -22.24
CA HIS A 214 10.68 1.27 -21.88
C HIS A 214 10.61 2.12 -20.62
N ILE A 215 11.64 2.03 -19.79
CA ILE A 215 11.89 2.97 -18.70
C ILE A 215 12.28 4.32 -19.29
N ASP A 216 11.83 5.40 -18.67
CA ASP A 216 12.14 6.76 -19.12
C ASP A 216 13.66 7.02 -19.13
N PRO A 217 14.24 7.48 -20.26
CA PRO A 217 15.64 7.86 -20.32
C PRO A 217 16.05 8.92 -19.29
N HIS A 218 15.15 9.84 -18.91
CA HIS A 218 15.42 10.86 -17.88
C HIS A 218 15.50 10.27 -16.46
N PHE A 219 15.02 9.04 -16.25
CA PHE A 219 15.19 8.33 -14.97
C PHE A 219 16.39 7.38 -14.98
N THR A 220 17.11 7.25 -16.09
CA THR A 220 18.19 6.28 -16.26
C THR A 220 19.37 6.87 -17.01
N ILE A 221 19.43 6.71 -18.33
CA ILE A 221 20.59 7.03 -19.15
C ILE A 221 20.19 7.55 -20.53
N ILE A 222 20.87 8.61 -20.98
CA ILE A 222 20.77 9.17 -22.32
C ILE A 222 22.09 8.92 -23.05
N LYS A 223 22.13 7.95 -23.97
CA LYS A 223 23.33 7.62 -24.77
C LYS A 223 23.50 8.51 -25.98
N VAL A 224 22.38 8.92 -26.58
CA VAL A 224 22.32 9.78 -27.76
C VAL A 224 21.54 11.02 -27.37
N ASP A 225 22.28 12.08 -27.07
CA ASP A 225 21.75 13.41 -26.78
C ASP A 225 22.02 14.35 -27.96
N GLY A 226 21.12 15.30 -28.19
CA GLY A 226 21.17 16.23 -29.31
C GLY A 226 19.84 16.96 -29.50
N GLY A 227 19.71 17.71 -30.59
CA GLY A 227 18.54 18.54 -30.86
C GLY A 227 18.52 19.83 -30.04
N GLU A 228 17.44 20.59 -30.23
CA GLU A 228 17.20 21.89 -29.59
C GLU A 228 15.93 21.82 -28.72
N CYS A 229 15.98 22.52 -27.59
CA CYS A 229 14.80 22.84 -26.79
C CYS A 229 13.87 23.78 -27.56
N LEU A 230 12.62 23.87 -27.14
CA LEU A 230 11.69 24.86 -27.65
C LEU A 230 12.24 26.28 -27.40
N SER A 231 12.04 27.14 -28.41
CA SER A 231 12.29 28.57 -28.25
C SER A 231 11.29 29.17 -27.25
N SER A 232 11.67 30.23 -26.55
CA SER A 232 10.77 30.92 -25.63
C SER A 232 9.47 31.35 -26.32
N GLY A 233 8.33 30.85 -25.83
CA GLY A 233 7.00 31.13 -26.39
C GLY A 233 6.61 30.24 -27.57
N ASP A 234 7.42 29.22 -27.89
CA ASP A 234 7.02 28.13 -28.77
C ASP A 234 6.21 27.10 -27.99
N TYR A 235 5.04 26.78 -28.52
CA TYR A 235 4.08 25.84 -27.92
C TYR A 235 3.88 24.60 -28.79
N ASP A 236 4.62 24.48 -29.90
CA ASP A 236 4.51 23.37 -30.84
C ASP A 236 5.58 22.32 -30.56
N ASN A 237 5.17 21.21 -29.96
CA ASN A 237 6.04 20.09 -29.63
C ASN A 237 6.69 19.42 -30.85
N THR A 238 6.25 19.71 -32.08
CA THR A 238 6.97 19.22 -33.27
C THR A 238 8.36 19.84 -33.41
N HIS A 239 8.62 20.99 -32.78
CA HIS A 239 9.92 21.64 -32.73
C HIS A 239 10.80 21.18 -31.56
N ALA A 240 10.27 20.40 -30.61
CA ALA A 240 10.97 19.90 -29.43
C ALA A 240 11.96 18.76 -29.77
N THR A 241 12.89 19.02 -30.69
CA THR A 241 13.76 18.00 -31.28
C THR A 241 14.67 17.33 -30.25
N LYS A 242 15.05 18.02 -29.18
CA LYS A 242 15.78 17.42 -28.06
C LYS A 242 14.93 16.36 -27.34
N PHE A 243 13.71 16.70 -26.93
CA PHE A 243 12.82 15.73 -26.29
C PHE A 243 12.56 14.52 -27.18
N LYS A 244 12.26 14.74 -28.48
CA LYS A 244 12.07 13.66 -29.46
C LYS A 244 13.29 12.75 -29.51
N GLN A 245 14.50 13.32 -29.58
CA GLN A 245 15.77 12.57 -29.61
C GLN A 245 15.98 11.77 -28.33
N ARG A 246 15.73 12.36 -27.15
CA ARG A 246 15.95 11.71 -25.87
C ARG A 246 14.94 10.58 -25.62
N ALA A 247 13.66 10.84 -25.84
CA ALA A 247 12.54 9.95 -25.47
C ALA A 247 12.16 8.90 -26.53
N THR A 248 12.57 9.04 -27.79
CA THR A 248 12.19 8.08 -28.86
C THR A 248 13.38 7.32 -29.47
N ASN A 249 14.61 7.72 -29.18
CA ASN A 249 15.78 7.05 -29.73
C ASN A 249 15.94 5.64 -29.13
N LYS A 250 15.91 4.62 -29.99
CA LYS A 250 16.03 3.21 -29.61
C LYS A 250 17.28 2.91 -28.77
N ALA A 251 18.42 3.56 -29.03
CA ALA A 251 19.63 3.33 -28.25
C ALA A 251 19.53 3.85 -26.81
N ASN A 252 18.74 4.91 -26.58
CA ASN A 252 18.42 5.39 -25.23
C ASN A 252 17.46 4.40 -24.55
N LEU A 253 16.33 4.12 -25.22
CA LEU A 253 15.27 3.24 -24.71
C LEU A 253 15.76 1.84 -24.30
N GLU A 254 16.56 1.19 -25.14
CA GLU A 254 17.13 -0.13 -24.83
C GLU A 254 18.20 -0.05 -23.73
N ALA A 255 18.97 1.04 -23.66
CA ALA A 255 19.94 1.25 -22.60
C ALA A 255 19.27 1.48 -21.25
N SER A 256 18.16 2.21 -21.22
CA SER A 256 17.32 2.44 -20.03
C SER A 256 16.74 1.13 -19.49
N ASN A 257 16.24 0.26 -20.35
CA ASN A 257 15.77 -1.07 -19.97
C ASN A 257 16.89 -1.94 -19.40
N GLN A 258 18.05 -1.95 -20.03
CA GLN A 258 19.21 -2.69 -19.50
C GLN A 258 19.67 -2.14 -18.16
N PHE A 259 19.76 -0.80 -18.02
CA PHE A 259 20.09 -0.16 -16.75
C PHE A 259 19.12 -0.59 -15.65
N PHE A 260 17.82 -0.59 -15.93
CA PHE A 260 16.81 -0.99 -14.96
C PHE A 260 16.92 -2.46 -14.58
N ALA A 261 17.16 -3.36 -15.54
CA ALA A 261 17.40 -4.78 -15.24
C ALA A 261 18.62 -4.96 -14.31
N ASP A 262 19.74 -4.29 -14.61
CA ASP A 262 20.94 -4.31 -13.78
C ASP A 262 20.66 -3.75 -12.36
N PHE A 263 19.88 -2.67 -12.27
CA PHE A 263 19.46 -2.07 -11.01
C PHE A 263 18.57 -3.01 -10.16
N VAL A 264 17.61 -3.72 -10.77
CA VAL A 264 16.78 -4.69 -10.06
C VAL A 264 17.63 -5.85 -9.54
N ASP A 265 18.56 -6.36 -10.36
CA ASP A 265 19.52 -7.39 -9.96
C ASP A 265 20.39 -6.92 -8.76
N GLU A 266 20.86 -5.68 -8.76
CA GLU A 266 21.58 -5.08 -7.62
C GLU A 266 20.70 -4.99 -6.35
N CYS A 267 19.43 -4.62 -6.50
CA CYS A 267 18.47 -4.61 -5.39
C CYS A 267 18.31 -6.02 -4.81
N HIS A 268 18.11 -7.02 -5.66
CA HIS A 268 17.98 -8.43 -5.26
C HIS A 268 19.22 -8.95 -4.54
N GLN A 269 20.42 -8.60 -5.00
CA GLN A 269 21.68 -8.94 -4.31
C GLN A 269 21.75 -8.36 -2.89
N LYS A 270 21.08 -7.24 -2.64
CA LYS A 270 20.94 -6.63 -1.30
C LYS A 270 19.71 -7.15 -0.53
N GLY A 271 18.96 -8.10 -1.09
CA GLY A 271 17.73 -8.63 -0.51
C GLY A 271 16.61 -7.60 -0.47
N ILE A 272 16.55 -6.71 -1.45
CA ILE A 272 15.49 -5.72 -1.66
C ILE A 272 14.74 -6.12 -2.93
N ARG A 273 13.41 -6.25 -2.82
CA ARG A 273 12.52 -6.53 -3.93
C ARG A 273 12.04 -5.25 -4.61
N VAL A 274 11.57 -5.34 -5.85
CA VAL A 274 11.12 -4.20 -6.63
C VAL A 274 9.70 -4.40 -7.15
N ILE A 275 8.80 -3.49 -6.79
CA ILE A 275 7.44 -3.38 -7.32
C ILE A 275 7.37 -2.12 -8.20
N ILE A 276 6.74 -2.24 -9.36
CA ILE A 276 6.54 -1.13 -10.29
C ILE A 276 5.06 -0.80 -10.47
N ASP A 277 4.77 0.44 -10.89
CA ASP A 277 3.41 0.92 -11.13
C ASP A 277 2.91 0.58 -12.55
N GLY A 278 1.71 0.02 -12.63
CA GLY A 278 1.05 -0.41 -13.85
C GLY A 278 -0.17 0.46 -14.16
N VAL A 279 0.02 1.44 -15.04
CA VAL A 279 -1.02 2.40 -15.45
C VAL A 279 -1.75 1.92 -16.70
N PHE A 280 -2.72 1.02 -16.52
CA PHE A 280 -3.37 0.32 -17.63
C PHE A 280 -4.77 0.85 -17.96
N ASN A 281 -5.36 1.74 -17.17
CA ASN A 281 -6.69 2.28 -17.48
C ASN A 281 -6.66 3.30 -18.63
N HIS A 282 -5.61 4.11 -18.69
CA HIS A 282 -5.42 5.19 -19.66
C HIS A 282 -3.94 5.30 -20.04
N CYS A 283 -3.65 6.05 -21.09
CA CYS A 283 -2.28 6.49 -21.41
C CYS A 283 -2.22 8.01 -21.53
N GLY A 284 -1.06 8.59 -21.84
CA GLY A 284 -0.91 10.04 -22.06
C GLY A 284 -1.20 10.48 -23.49
N SER A 285 -1.46 11.77 -23.69
CA SER A 285 -1.60 12.38 -25.04
C SER A 285 -0.34 12.26 -25.90
N PHE A 286 0.82 12.18 -25.24
CA PHE A 286 2.12 11.95 -25.84
C PHE A 286 2.35 10.50 -26.28
N ASN A 287 1.46 9.56 -25.94
CA ASN A 287 1.66 8.15 -26.22
C ASN A 287 1.81 7.83 -27.70
N LYS A 288 2.74 6.93 -28.05
CA LYS A 288 3.02 6.51 -29.44
C LYS A 288 1.78 6.02 -30.18
N TRP A 289 0.78 5.50 -29.47
CA TRP A 289 -0.49 5.05 -30.04
C TRP A 289 -1.42 6.19 -30.44
N LEU A 290 -1.53 7.25 -29.62
CA LEU A 290 -2.37 8.40 -29.94
C LEU A 290 -1.58 9.44 -30.75
N ASN A 291 -0.40 9.80 -30.25
CA ASN A 291 0.57 10.75 -30.78
C ASN A 291 -0.01 12.15 -31.06
N ARG A 292 -0.80 12.67 -30.12
CA ARG A 292 -1.42 14.00 -30.25
C ARG A 292 -0.41 15.11 -30.42
N GLU A 293 0.70 15.00 -29.70
CA GLU A 293 1.79 15.99 -29.68
C GLU A 293 2.81 15.77 -30.78
N LYS A 294 2.57 14.80 -31.68
CA LYS A 294 3.36 14.55 -32.90
C LYS A 294 4.84 14.27 -32.63
N ILE A 295 5.14 13.70 -31.46
CA ILE A 295 6.49 13.30 -31.02
C ILE A 295 7.02 12.14 -31.86
N TYR A 296 6.16 11.21 -32.29
CA TYR A 296 6.57 10.04 -33.07
C TYR A 296 6.35 10.23 -34.58
N SER A 297 5.87 11.40 -34.99
CA SER A 297 5.48 11.67 -36.38
C SER A 297 6.71 11.67 -37.28
N LYS A 298 6.69 10.76 -38.27
CA LYS A 298 7.78 10.55 -39.25
C LYS A 298 9.09 10.04 -38.63
N GLU A 299 9.07 9.59 -37.37
CA GLU A 299 10.21 8.92 -36.75
C GLU A 299 10.34 7.48 -37.27
N GLU A 300 11.58 7.04 -37.49
CA GLU A 300 11.84 5.73 -38.09
C GLU A 300 11.40 4.58 -37.17
N GLY A 301 10.49 3.75 -37.65
CA GLY A 301 10.00 2.58 -36.92
C GLY A 301 8.76 2.82 -36.07
N TYR A 302 8.14 4.00 -36.16
CA TYR A 302 6.84 4.29 -35.55
C TYR A 302 5.75 4.42 -36.62
N ALA A 303 4.61 3.76 -36.39
CA ALA A 303 3.43 3.96 -37.21
C ALA A 303 2.71 5.27 -36.83
N PRO A 304 1.94 5.89 -37.75
CA PRO A 304 1.16 7.08 -37.42
C PRO A 304 0.22 6.83 -36.25
N GLY A 305 0.12 7.77 -35.32
CA GLY A 305 -0.78 7.67 -34.18
C GLY A 305 -2.25 7.81 -34.58
N ALA A 306 -3.15 7.34 -33.72
CA ALA A 306 -4.59 7.38 -33.91
C ALA A 306 -5.15 8.81 -33.98
N TYR A 307 -4.44 9.81 -33.45
CA TYR A 307 -4.77 11.23 -33.61
C TYR A 307 -4.50 11.73 -35.04
N GLU A 308 -3.45 11.21 -35.67
CA GLU A 308 -2.95 11.70 -36.96
C GLU A 308 -3.65 11.04 -38.15
N SER A 309 -4.08 9.78 -38.01
CA SER A 309 -4.65 9.01 -39.11
C SER A 309 -5.79 8.11 -38.66
N LYS A 310 -6.89 8.11 -39.41
CA LYS A 310 -7.99 7.16 -39.24
C LYS A 310 -7.55 5.72 -39.52
N ASP A 311 -6.58 5.54 -40.43
CA ASP A 311 -6.03 4.24 -40.80
C ASP A 311 -4.85 3.82 -39.90
N SER A 312 -4.65 4.49 -38.76
CA SER A 312 -3.62 4.10 -37.78
C SER A 312 -3.86 2.67 -37.31
N PRO A 313 -2.81 1.84 -37.15
CA PRO A 313 -2.95 0.51 -36.55
C PRO A 313 -3.42 0.58 -35.09
N TYR A 314 -3.33 1.75 -34.45
CA TYR A 314 -3.74 1.99 -33.07
C TYR A 314 -5.13 2.63 -32.98
N HIS A 315 -5.85 2.81 -34.10
CA HIS A 315 -7.14 3.51 -34.12
C HIS A 315 -8.13 2.96 -33.09
N ASN A 316 -8.28 1.63 -33.02
CA ASN A 316 -9.22 0.98 -32.11
C ASN A 316 -8.77 1.02 -30.64
N PHE A 317 -7.50 1.35 -30.35
CA PHE A 317 -7.01 1.41 -28.96
C PHE A 317 -7.70 2.53 -28.18
N PHE A 318 -8.36 3.44 -28.88
CA PHE A 318 -9.15 4.54 -28.34
C PHE A 318 -10.56 4.51 -28.91
N LYS A 319 -11.48 5.18 -28.23
CA LYS A 319 -12.86 5.34 -28.68
C LYS A 319 -13.08 6.75 -29.19
N PHE A 320 -13.17 6.91 -30.51
CA PHE A 320 -13.47 8.20 -31.15
C PHE A 320 -14.98 8.37 -31.40
N TYR A 321 -15.48 9.59 -31.29
CA TYR A 321 -16.91 9.91 -31.48
C TYR A 321 -17.22 10.58 -32.83
N GLU A 322 -16.23 11.21 -33.45
CA GLU A 322 -16.39 11.93 -34.72
C GLU A 322 -15.33 11.52 -35.75
N ASP A 323 -15.60 11.75 -37.04
CA ASP A 323 -14.73 11.40 -38.17
C ASP A 323 -13.82 12.57 -38.62
N ASN A 324 -13.05 13.14 -37.70
CA ASN A 324 -12.28 14.38 -37.93
C ASN A 324 -10.76 14.14 -38.04
N TRP A 325 -10.29 13.49 -39.11
CA TRP A 325 -8.85 13.27 -39.34
C TRP A 325 -8.27 14.13 -40.48
N PRO A 326 -6.99 14.56 -40.36
CA PRO A 326 -6.09 14.39 -39.21
C PRO A 326 -6.48 15.28 -38.01
N ASP A 327 -5.82 15.09 -36.87
CA ASP A 327 -5.92 15.91 -35.65
C ASP A 327 -7.23 15.76 -34.85
N ASN A 328 -7.76 14.53 -34.76
CA ASN A 328 -9.06 14.23 -34.14
C ASN A 328 -9.04 14.31 -32.61
N LYS A 329 -9.67 15.35 -32.03
CA LYS A 329 -9.80 15.54 -30.58
C LYS A 329 -11.02 14.88 -29.95
N SER A 330 -11.89 14.26 -30.75
CA SER A 330 -13.15 13.70 -30.28
C SER A 330 -12.97 12.24 -29.88
N TYR A 331 -12.34 12.01 -28.72
CA TYR A 331 -12.12 10.67 -28.15
C TYR A 331 -12.44 10.61 -26.65
N ASP A 332 -12.65 9.39 -26.14
CA ASP A 332 -12.90 9.14 -24.72
C ASP A 332 -11.63 9.41 -23.88
N GLY A 333 -11.78 10.24 -22.86
CA GLY A 333 -10.73 10.59 -21.91
C GLY A 333 -11.14 10.20 -20.50
N TRP A 334 -10.18 9.81 -19.66
CA TRP A 334 -10.47 9.54 -18.25
C TRP A 334 -11.02 10.82 -17.60
N TRP A 335 -12.25 10.75 -17.07
CA TRP A 335 -13.00 11.90 -16.57
C TRP A 335 -13.15 13.06 -17.58
N SER A 336 -13.20 12.73 -18.88
CA SER A 336 -13.24 13.70 -19.98
C SER A 336 -12.01 14.60 -20.07
N VAL A 337 -10.89 14.22 -19.43
CA VAL A 337 -9.60 14.90 -19.57
C VAL A 337 -8.94 14.45 -20.87
N ASP A 338 -8.70 15.40 -21.78
CA ASP A 338 -8.19 15.13 -23.12
C ASP A 338 -6.71 14.73 -23.15
N THR A 339 -5.95 15.04 -22.09
CA THR A 339 -4.54 14.62 -21.94
C THR A 339 -4.38 13.17 -21.47
N LEU A 340 -5.46 12.53 -20.99
CA LEU A 340 -5.47 11.15 -20.48
C LEU A 340 -6.48 10.30 -21.26
N PRO A 341 -6.23 9.98 -22.55
CA PRO A 341 -7.09 9.12 -23.35
C PRO A 341 -7.34 7.76 -22.68
N LYS A 342 -8.61 7.38 -22.55
CA LYS A 342 -9.00 6.08 -21.99
C LYS A 342 -8.76 4.97 -23.02
N LEU A 343 -8.20 3.85 -22.56
CA LEU A 343 -7.87 2.70 -23.41
C LEU A 343 -9.10 1.82 -23.66
N ASN A 344 -9.37 1.52 -24.93
CA ASN A 344 -10.57 0.79 -25.40
C ASN A 344 -10.29 -0.70 -25.59
N TYR A 345 -10.22 -1.43 -24.48
CA TYR A 345 -9.89 -2.86 -24.48
C TYR A 345 -10.96 -3.76 -25.11
N GLU A 346 -12.24 -3.45 -24.90
CA GLU A 346 -13.36 -4.31 -25.31
C GLU A 346 -13.45 -4.45 -26.84
N GLU A 347 -13.01 -3.43 -27.57
CA GLU A 347 -13.02 -3.38 -29.04
C GLU A 347 -11.62 -3.59 -29.65
N SER A 348 -10.59 -3.84 -28.83
CA SER A 348 -9.19 -4.01 -29.28
C SER A 348 -8.51 -5.25 -28.69
N PRO A 349 -8.62 -6.41 -29.35
CA PRO A 349 -7.87 -7.62 -28.98
C PRO A 349 -6.36 -7.41 -28.96
N GLU A 350 -5.82 -6.57 -29.85
CA GLU A 350 -4.39 -6.29 -29.95
C GLU A 350 -3.88 -5.51 -28.73
N LEU A 351 -4.61 -4.46 -28.29
CA LEU A 351 -4.31 -3.72 -27.07
C LEU A 351 -4.40 -4.62 -25.84
N TYR A 352 -5.46 -5.42 -25.76
CA TYR A 352 -5.66 -6.37 -24.69
C TYR A 352 -4.47 -7.32 -24.57
N GLN A 353 -4.07 -7.96 -25.66
CA GLN A 353 -2.93 -8.87 -25.67
C GLN A 353 -1.61 -8.14 -25.35
N TYR A 354 -1.43 -6.93 -25.90
CA TYR A 354 -0.25 -6.11 -25.64
C TYR A 354 -0.06 -5.87 -24.14
N ILE A 355 -1.10 -5.46 -23.42
CA ILE A 355 -1.00 -5.18 -21.98
C ILE A 355 -0.78 -6.45 -21.16
N MET A 356 -1.34 -7.59 -21.57
CA MET A 356 -1.04 -8.89 -20.95
C MET A 356 0.46 -9.23 -21.09
N ASP A 357 1.05 -8.92 -22.24
CA ASP A 357 2.47 -9.16 -22.49
C ASP A 357 3.37 -8.16 -21.76
N ILE A 358 2.93 -6.90 -21.58
CA ILE A 358 3.58 -5.94 -20.67
C ILE A 358 3.57 -6.46 -19.23
N GLY A 359 2.42 -6.94 -18.74
CA GLY A 359 2.30 -7.52 -17.40
C GLY A 359 3.28 -8.66 -17.15
N LYS A 360 3.50 -9.52 -18.16
CA LYS A 360 4.50 -10.61 -18.13
C LYS A 360 5.93 -10.12 -18.24
N LYS A 361 6.20 -9.19 -19.17
CA LYS A 361 7.56 -8.75 -19.54
C LYS A 361 8.36 -8.33 -18.32
N TRP A 362 7.83 -7.40 -17.52
CA TRP A 362 8.59 -6.79 -16.43
C TRP A 362 8.82 -7.72 -15.23
N VAL A 363 7.98 -8.73 -15.03
CA VAL A 363 8.20 -9.76 -13.99
C VAL A 363 9.02 -10.95 -14.49
N SER A 364 9.35 -11.00 -15.79
CA SER A 364 10.16 -12.05 -16.41
C SER A 364 11.63 -11.63 -16.52
N PRO A 365 12.56 -12.59 -16.73
CA PRO A 365 13.92 -12.26 -17.12
C PRO A 365 13.97 -11.40 -18.40
N PRO A 366 14.88 -10.43 -18.48
CA PRO A 366 15.93 -10.10 -17.51
C PRO A 366 15.52 -9.13 -16.39
N TYR A 367 14.28 -8.62 -16.38
CA TYR A 367 13.87 -7.54 -15.48
C TYR A 367 13.54 -8.03 -14.06
N ASN A 368 12.89 -9.20 -13.96
CA ASN A 368 12.62 -9.89 -12.70
C ASN A 368 11.94 -9.04 -11.61
N CYS A 369 11.09 -8.06 -11.96
CA CYS A 369 10.32 -7.32 -10.95
C CYS A 369 9.48 -8.28 -10.10
N ASP A 370 9.36 -7.96 -8.80
CA ASP A 370 8.68 -8.77 -7.80
C ASP A 370 7.18 -8.48 -7.71
N GLY A 371 6.66 -7.55 -8.51
CA GLY A 371 5.22 -7.31 -8.56
C GLY A 371 4.80 -6.02 -9.23
N TRP A 372 3.48 -5.83 -9.22
CA TRP A 372 2.79 -4.69 -9.79
C TRP A 372 1.93 -4.01 -8.74
N ARG A 373 2.01 -2.68 -8.66
CA ARG A 373 0.95 -1.80 -8.15
C ARG A 373 0.08 -1.39 -9.33
N LEU A 374 -1.23 -1.53 -9.22
CA LEU A 374 -2.17 -1.26 -10.32
C LEU A 374 -2.92 0.07 -10.07
N ASP A 375 -2.73 1.02 -10.98
CA ASP A 375 -3.34 2.35 -10.94
C ASP A 375 -4.80 2.33 -11.40
N VAL A 376 -5.68 3.00 -10.63
CA VAL A 376 -7.13 3.13 -10.92
C VAL A 376 -7.76 1.80 -11.41
N ALA A 377 -7.40 0.70 -10.74
CA ALA A 377 -7.67 -0.65 -11.24
C ALA A 377 -9.18 -0.96 -11.37
N ALA A 378 -9.99 -0.37 -10.49
CA ALA A 378 -11.44 -0.55 -10.49
C ALA A 378 -12.16 0.10 -11.69
N ASP A 379 -11.56 1.10 -12.35
CA ASP A 379 -12.20 1.82 -13.47
C ASP A 379 -11.81 1.25 -14.85
N LEU A 380 -10.94 0.24 -14.90
CA LEU A 380 -10.45 -0.34 -16.16
C LEU A 380 -11.59 -0.97 -16.97
N GLY A 381 -11.68 -0.62 -18.25
CA GLY A 381 -12.76 -1.05 -19.15
C GLY A 381 -14.02 -0.18 -19.06
N HIS A 382 -15.07 -0.54 -19.79
CA HIS A 382 -16.35 0.18 -19.78
C HIS A 382 -17.48 -0.57 -19.04
N SER A 383 -17.21 -1.79 -18.58
CA SER A 383 -18.15 -2.63 -17.82
C SER A 383 -17.47 -3.36 -16.67
N GLU A 384 -18.22 -3.62 -15.60
CA GLU A 384 -17.74 -4.35 -14.42
C GLU A 384 -17.35 -5.80 -14.76
N ASP A 385 -18.15 -6.49 -15.57
CA ASP A 385 -17.86 -7.85 -16.04
C ASP A 385 -16.53 -7.92 -16.81
N PHE A 386 -16.28 -6.94 -17.68
CA PHE A 386 -15.02 -6.88 -18.40
C PHE A 386 -13.84 -6.55 -17.49
N ASN A 387 -14.02 -5.64 -16.53
CA ASN A 387 -12.99 -5.30 -15.54
C ASN A 387 -12.50 -6.57 -14.80
N HIS A 388 -13.43 -7.37 -14.28
CA HIS A 388 -13.10 -8.61 -13.60
C HIS A 388 -12.44 -9.64 -14.52
N LYS A 389 -12.95 -9.79 -15.76
CA LYS A 389 -12.32 -10.67 -16.76
C LYS A 389 -10.87 -10.24 -17.04
N PHE A 390 -10.64 -8.94 -17.23
CA PHE A 390 -9.31 -8.40 -17.49
C PHE A 390 -8.36 -8.74 -16.35
N TRP A 391 -8.74 -8.47 -15.09
CA TRP A 391 -7.86 -8.73 -13.95
C TRP A 391 -7.64 -10.21 -13.68
N HIS A 392 -8.61 -11.07 -14.00
CA HIS A 392 -8.43 -12.52 -13.95
C HIS A 392 -7.35 -12.97 -14.94
N ASP A 393 -7.46 -12.53 -16.18
CA ASP A 393 -6.49 -12.88 -17.23
C ASP A 393 -5.12 -12.22 -16.99
N PHE A 394 -5.09 -11.01 -16.42
CA PHE A 394 -3.86 -10.33 -16.01
C PHE A 394 -3.15 -11.11 -14.89
N ARG A 395 -3.89 -11.60 -13.88
CA ARG A 395 -3.32 -12.48 -12.85
C ARG A 395 -2.72 -13.72 -13.49
N ASN A 396 -3.46 -14.39 -14.38
CA ASN A 396 -2.97 -15.58 -15.06
C ASN A 396 -1.68 -15.29 -15.84
N ALA A 397 -1.62 -14.16 -16.55
CA ALA A 397 -0.44 -13.72 -17.28
C ALA A 397 0.76 -13.51 -16.34
N VAL A 398 0.61 -12.70 -15.30
CA VAL A 398 1.69 -12.37 -14.35
C VAL A 398 2.15 -13.59 -13.56
N LYS A 399 1.22 -14.36 -12.97
CA LYS A 399 1.56 -15.52 -12.13
C LYS A 399 2.14 -16.68 -12.93
N SER A 400 1.81 -16.81 -14.21
CA SER A 400 2.45 -17.79 -15.11
C SER A 400 3.91 -17.43 -15.42
N ALA A 401 4.23 -16.13 -15.48
CA ALA A 401 5.59 -15.65 -15.67
C ALA A 401 6.41 -15.73 -14.37
N ASN A 402 5.83 -15.29 -13.26
CA ASN A 402 6.43 -15.36 -11.93
C ASN A 402 5.35 -15.59 -10.86
N PRO A 403 5.24 -16.81 -10.28
CA PRO A 403 4.22 -17.11 -9.28
C PRO A 403 4.40 -16.33 -7.96
N ASN A 404 5.62 -15.83 -7.71
CA ASN A 404 5.95 -15.02 -6.54
C ASN A 404 5.78 -13.51 -6.76
N ALA A 405 5.39 -13.07 -7.97
CA ALA A 405 5.12 -11.66 -8.22
C ALA A 405 3.83 -11.23 -7.51
N ILE A 406 3.87 -10.19 -6.68
CA ILE A 406 2.67 -9.66 -6.01
C ILE A 406 1.85 -8.81 -6.98
N ILE A 407 0.52 -8.91 -6.89
CA ILE A 407 -0.41 -8.03 -7.61
C ILE A 407 -1.21 -7.24 -6.58
N LEU A 408 -0.92 -5.96 -6.43
CA LEU A 408 -1.60 -5.07 -5.48
C LEU A 408 -2.29 -3.93 -6.23
N ALA A 409 -3.53 -3.61 -5.86
CA ALA A 409 -4.30 -2.58 -6.55
C ALA A 409 -4.47 -1.33 -5.69
N GLU A 410 -4.47 -0.16 -6.33
CA GLU A 410 -5.08 1.02 -5.75
C GLU A 410 -6.61 0.85 -5.76
N HIS A 411 -7.22 0.89 -4.58
CA HIS A 411 -8.66 0.83 -4.47
C HIS A 411 -9.18 1.62 -3.27
N TYR A 412 -10.18 2.45 -3.52
CA TYR A 412 -10.95 3.14 -2.48
C TYR A 412 -12.27 2.40 -2.28
N GLY A 413 -12.65 2.11 -1.03
CA GLY A 413 -13.88 1.38 -0.75
C GLY A 413 -13.70 -0.14 -0.70
N ASN A 414 -14.80 -0.87 -0.96
CA ASN A 414 -14.87 -2.31 -0.73
C ASN A 414 -14.13 -3.12 -1.82
N PRO A 415 -13.03 -3.85 -1.50
CA PRO A 415 -12.26 -4.61 -2.49
C PRO A 415 -12.75 -6.05 -2.65
N THR A 416 -13.82 -6.46 -1.97
CA THR A 416 -14.23 -7.88 -1.87
C THR A 416 -14.38 -8.55 -3.24
N ALA A 417 -14.93 -7.85 -4.24
CA ALA A 417 -15.18 -8.42 -5.57
C ALA A 417 -13.90 -8.86 -6.32
N TRP A 418 -12.77 -8.18 -6.07
CA TRP A 418 -11.47 -8.50 -6.70
C TRP A 418 -10.58 -9.39 -5.84
N LEU A 419 -10.88 -9.54 -4.55
CA LEU A 419 -10.14 -10.39 -3.62
C LEU A 419 -10.76 -11.78 -3.45
N GLN A 420 -11.27 -12.34 -4.55
CA GLN A 420 -11.77 -13.71 -4.63
C GLN A 420 -10.66 -14.73 -4.94
N GLY A 421 -9.40 -14.30 -4.93
CA GLY A 421 -8.22 -15.16 -5.07
C GLY A 421 -7.76 -15.42 -6.51
N ASP A 422 -8.51 -14.91 -7.48
CA ASP A 422 -8.29 -15.10 -8.90
C ASP A 422 -7.96 -13.80 -9.66
N GLN A 423 -7.87 -12.67 -8.96
CA GLN A 423 -7.48 -11.37 -9.53
C GLN A 423 -6.32 -10.74 -8.73
N TRP A 424 -6.59 -9.86 -7.77
CA TRP A 424 -5.54 -9.19 -6.99
C TRP A 424 -5.12 -10.03 -5.78
N ASP A 425 -3.87 -9.90 -5.35
CA ASP A 425 -3.41 -10.48 -4.08
C ASP A 425 -3.87 -9.62 -2.89
N THR A 426 -3.80 -8.29 -3.04
CA THR A 426 -4.12 -7.32 -1.99
C THR A 426 -4.32 -5.90 -2.54
N VAL A 427 -4.40 -4.90 -1.65
CA VAL A 427 -4.68 -3.50 -1.99
C VAL A 427 -3.78 -2.51 -1.25
N MET A 428 -3.73 -1.27 -1.76
CA MET A 428 -3.34 -0.09 -0.99
C MET A 428 -4.38 0.15 0.11
N ASN A 429 -4.01 -0.02 1.37
CA ASN A 429 -4.97 -0.20 2.45
C ASN A 429 -5.49 1.13 3.03
N TYR A 430 -6.30 1.84 2.26
CA TYR A 430 -6.89 3.11 2.70
C TYR A 430 -7.96 2.90 3.78
N ASP A 431 -8.93 2.03 3.50
CA ASP A 431 -10.12 1.81 4.36
C ASP A 431 -9.79 1.06 5.66
N ALA A 432 -8.90 0.05 5.62
CA ALA A 432 -8.57 -0.78 6.77
C ALA A 432 -7.21 -0.44 7.41
N PHE A 433 -6.66 0.76 7.13
CA PHE A 433 -5.48 1.28 7.81
C PHE A 433 -5.38 2.81 7.78
N MET A 434 -5.10 3.43 6.62
CA MET A 434 -4.72 4.85 6.54
C MET A 434 -5.80 5.79 7.11
N GLU A 435 -7.05 5.62 6.67
CA GLU A 435 -8.14 6.54 7.00
C GLU A 435 -8.58 6.43 8.47
N PRO A 436 -8.86 5.23 9.02
CA PRO A 436 -9.23 5.12 10.43
C PRO A 436 -8.11 5.58 11.37
N LEU A 437 -6.85 5.27 11.04
CA LEU A 437 -5.69 5.66 11.84
C LEU A 437 -5.49 7.18 11.84
N THR A 438 -5.65 7.85 10.69
CA THR A 438 -5.52 9.31 10.63
C THR A 438 -6.57 10.00 11.48
N TYR A 439 -7.83 9.55 11.41
CA TYR A 439 -8.90 10.12 12.22
C TYR A 439 -8.66 9.91 13.72
N PHE A 440 -8.24 8.70 14.12
CA PHE A 440 -7.96 8.40 15.52
C PHE A 440 -6.80 9.24 16.08
N LEU A 441 -5.70 9.38 15.34
CA LEU A 441 -4.49 10.04 15.83
C LEU A 441 -4.52 11.57 15.68
N THR A 442 -5.22 12.09 14.67
CA THR A 442 -5.15 13.52 14.29
C THR A 442 -6.52 14.19 14.17
N GLY A 443 -7.62 13.42 14.09
CA GLY A 443 -8.93 13.95 13.74
C GLY A 443 -9.05 14.48 12.31
N MET A 444 -7.98 14.49 11.52
CA MET A 444 -7.96 14.93 10.13
C MET A 444 -8.24 13.78 9.18
N ASP A 445 -8.92 14.07 8.08
CA ASP A 445 -8.96 13.17 6.94
C ASP A 445 -7.58 13.09 6.24
N LYS A 446 -7.43 12.12 5.34
CA LYS A 446 -6.15 11.85 4.64
C LYS A 446 -5.73 12.95 3.66
N HIS A 447 -6.66 13.77 3.16
CA HIS A 447 -6.34 14.86 2.23
C HIS A 447 -6.15 16.23 2.89
N SER A 448 -6.38 16.34 4.21
CA SER A 448 -6.45 17.61 4.94
C SER A 448 -7.57 18.55 4.44
N ASP A 449 -8.65 17.98 3.91
CA ASP A 449 -9.84 18.70 3.48
C ASP A 449 -10.88 18.82 4.61
N GLU A 450 -10.78 17.99 5.66
CA GLU A 450 -11.71 17.98 6.79
C GLU A 450 -11.00 17.73 8.13
N PHE A 451 -11.46 18.43 9.18
CA PHE A 451 -11.12 18.14 10.57
C PHE A 451 -12.37 17.74 11.35
N GLN A 452 -12.35 16.55 11.94
CA GLN A 452 -13.39 15.99 12.81
C GLN A 452 -12.86 15.84 14.25
N PRO A 453 -13.03 16.85 15.13
CA PRO A 453 -12.56 16.79 16.52
C PRO A 453 -13.12 15.60 17.30
N ALA A 454 -14.34 15.15 16.98
CA ALA A 454 -14.98 14.01 17.64
C ALA A 454 -14.33 12.67 17.28
N ALA A 455 -13.58 12.58 16.18
CA ALA A 455 -12.85 11.37 15.79
C ALA A 455 -11.50 11.24 16.53
N LEU A 456 -10.92 12.37 16.95
CA LEU A 456 -9.62 12.42 17.60
C LEU A 456 -9.67 11.66 18.93
N GLY A 457 -8.88 10.60 19.02
CA GLY A 457 -8.81 9.73 20.18
C GLY A 457 -10.04 8.84 20.39
N ASP A 458 -11.02 8.77 19.48
CA ASP A 458 -12.16 7.86 19.66
C ASP A 458 -11.73 6.40 19.41
N GLY A 459 -11.27 5.74 20.48
CA GLY A 459 -10.76 4.37 20.43
C GLY A 459 -11.84 3.32 20.08
N ASP A 460 -13.10 3.57 20.44
CA ASP A 460 -14.21 2.66 20.11
C ASP A 460 -14.60 2.77 18.64
N ARG A 461 -14.69 4.00 18.09
CA ARG A 461 -14.84 4.21 16.65
C ARG A 461 -13.68 3.56 15.90
N PHE A 462 -12.44 3.82 16.30
CA PHE A 462 -11.26 3.23 15.67
C PHE A 462 -11.33 1.70 15.64
N LYS A 463 -11.58 1.06 16.79
CA LYS A 463 -11.72 -0.39 16.89
C LYS A 463 -12.79 -0.95 15.95
N ASN A 464 -13.99 -0.39 16.00
CA ASN A 464 -15.12 -0.90 15.23
C ASN A 464 -14.90 -0.72 13.72
N THR A 465 -14.36 0.44 13.32
CA THR A 465 -14.02 0.74 11.93
C THR A 465 -12.93 -0.20 11.41
N MET A 466 -11.85 -0.40 12.17
CA MET A 466 -10.76 -1.31 11.77
C MET A 466 -11.25 -2.75 11.62
N LEU A 467 -12.00 -3.27 12.60
CA LEU A 467 -12.55 -4.63 12.52
C LEU A 467 -13.49 -4.80 11.32
N HIS A 468 -14.34 -3.80 11.04
CA HIS A 468 -15.24 -3.83 9.90
C HIS A 468 -14.50 -3.91 8.57
N PHE A 469 -13.52 -3.03 8.34
CA PHE A 469 -12.83 -2.98 7.06
C PHE A 469 -11.82 -4.12 6.89
N MET A 470 -11.13 -4.55 7.95
CA MET A 470 -10.27 -5.74 7.91
C MET A 470 -11.06 -7.01 7.57
N ALA A 471 -12.33 -7.10 7.99
CA ALA A 471 -13.18 -8.25 7.67
C ALA A 471 -13.48 -8.40 6.16
N ARG A 472 -13.30 -7.36 5.35
CA ARG A 472 -13.46 -7.39 3.88
C ARG A 472 -12.27 -8.03 3.15
N LEU A 473 -11.12 -8.14 3.82
CA LEU A 473 -9.93 -8.76 3.26
C LEU A 473 -9.92 -10.26 3.58
N LYS A 474 -9.44 -11.10 2.65
CA LYS A 474 -9.07 -12.47 3.00
C LYS A 474 -7.84 -12.42 3.89
N THR A 475 -7.63 -13.42 4.76
CA THR A 475 -6.47 -13.41 5.68
C THR A 475 -5.14 -13.27 4.93
N PRO A 476 -4.86 -14.04 3.85
CA PRO A 476 -3.63 -13.86 3.09
C PRO A 476 -3.43 -12.44 2.55
N SER A 477 -4.51 -11.83 2.05
CA SER A 477 -4.51 -10.45 1.54
C SER A 477 -4.27 -9.42 2.64
N LEU A 478 -4.88 -9.61 3.82
CA LEU A 478 -4.68 -8.73 4.98
C LEU A 478 -3.21 -8.66 5.40
N TYR A 479 -2.51 -9.80 5.41
CA TYR A 479 -1.13 -9.86 5.88
C TYR A 479 -0.09 -9.29 4.90
N CYS A 480 -0.45 -9.12 3.63
CA CYS A 480 0.37 -8.40 2.64
C CYS A 480 -0.22 -7.04 2.22
N ALA A 481 -1.31 -6.57 2.85
CA ALA A 481 -1.93 -5.29 2.54
C ALA A 481 -0.96 -4.13 2.78
N MET A 482 -0.90 -3.20 1.83
CA MET A 482 0.06 -2.10 1.85
C MET A 482 -0.43 -1.01 2.83
N ASN A 483 0.11 -1.04 4.05
CA ASN A 483 -0.30 -0.16 5.15
C ASN A 483 0.55 1.13 5.13
N GLN A 484 0.00 2.19 4.52
CA GLN A 484 0.66 3.48 4.37
C GLN A 484 0.11 4.52 5.34
N LEU A 485 1.01 5.34 5.90
CA LEU A 485 0.61 6.57 6.58
C LEU A 485 0.34 7.66 5.55
N SER A 486 1.26 7.87 4.62
CA SER A 486 1.18 8.84 3.52
C SER A 486 1.47 8.17 2.19
N ASN A 487 1.13 8.84 1.08
CA ASN A 487 1.64 8.52 -0.24
C ASN A 487 1.57 9.78 -1.12
N HIS A 488 1.84 9.62 -2.42
CA HIS A 488 1.87 10.69 -3.41
C HIS A 488 0.52 11.37 -3.76
N ASP A 489 -0.62 10.89 -3.24
CA ASP A 489 -1.97 11.46 -3.51
C ASP A 489 -2.65 11.99 -2.25
N HIS A 490 -2.00 11.85 -1.10
CA HIS A 490 -2.53 12.22 0.21
C HIS A 490 -1.57 13.18 0.92
N SER A 491 -2.10 13.97 1.85
CA SER A 491 -1.25 14.84 2.68
C SER A 491 -0.28 14.00 3.50
N ARG A 492 0.95 14.51 3.68
CA ARG A 492 1.93 13.91 4.58
C ARG A 492 1.30 13.75 5.98
N PHE A 493 1.52 12.61 6.62
CA PHE A 493 0.94 12.33 7.93
C PHE A 493 1.38 13.37 8.96
N LEU A 494 2.65 13.77 8.93
CA LEU A 494 3.18 14.79 9.82
C LEU A 494 2.42 16.12 9.67
N THR A 495 2.05 16.54 8.46
CA THR A 495 1.22 17.73 8.24
C THR A 495 -0.15 17.59 8.89
N ARG A 496 -0.83 16.44 8.74
CA ARG A 496 -2.15 16.21 9.35
C ARG A 496 -2.16 16.39 10.87
N THR A 497 -1.03 16.18 11.54
CA THR A 497 -0.93 16.38 13.00
C THR A 497 -1.10 17.83 13.46
N ASN A 498 -1.01 18.82 12.55
CA ASN A 498 -1.21 20.23 12.89
C ASN A 498 -2.68 20.70 12.82
N HIS A 499 -3.58 19.82 12.35
CA HIS A 499 -5.02 20.06 12.22
C HIS A 499 -5.41 21.19 11.25
N THR A 500 -4.55 21.55 10.30
CA THR A 500 -4.83 22.59 9.32
C THR A 500 -5.59 22.02 8.13
N VAL A 501 -6.83 22.48 7.94
CA VAL A 501 -7.60 22.20 6.72
C VAL A 501 -7.17 23.13 5.59
N GLY A 502 -6.76 22.56 4.46
CA GLY A 502 -6.39 23.33 3.28
C GLY A 502 -5.49 22.61 2.28
N ARG A 503 -5.04 23.40 1.30
CA ARG A 503 -4.17 22.98 0.19
C ARG A 503 -3.04 24.01 0.06
N ILE A 504 -1.98 23.67 -0.67
CA ILE A 504 -0.92 24.64 -0.99
C ILE A 504 -1.46 25.91 -1.65
N ALA A 505 -2.45 25.77 -2.54
CA ALA A 505 -3.06 26.91 -3.23
C ALA A 505 -3.81 27.88 -2.30
N THR A 506 -4.29 27.41 -1.14
CA THR A 506 -5.10 28.23 -0.21
C THR A 506 -4.34 28.68 1.03
N LYS A 507 -3.34 27.90 1.48
CA LYS A 507 -2.59 28.15 2.72
C LYS A 507 -1.10 28.40 2.52
N GLY A 508 -0.56 28.07 1.34
CA GLY A 508 0.88 28.04 1.09
C GLY A 508 1.57 26.83 1.72
N SER A 509 2.76 26.50 1.24
CA SER A 509 3.56 25.34 1.69
C SER A 509 4.01 25.44 3.15
N GLN A 510 4.23 26.65 3.66
CA GLN A 510 4.66 26.87 5.05
C GLN A 510 3.63 26.36 6.07
N ALA A 511 2.34 26.55 5.80
CA ALA A 511 1.28 26.11 6.70
C ALA A 511 1.24 24.59 6.89
N ALA A 512 1.82 23.81 5.99
CA ALA A 512 1.96 22.36 6.15
C ALA A 512 3.02 21.97 7.18
N ASN A 513 3.98 22.86 7.47
CA ASN A 513 5.09 22.64 8.40
C ASN A 513 4.78 23.14 9.82
N ASP A 514 3.91 24.16 9.93
CA ASP A 514 3.68 24.85 11.20
C ASP A 514 2.87 23.97 12.16
N GLY A 515 3.31 23.86 13.41
CA GLY A 515 2.55 23.22 14.49
C GLY A 515 2.42 21.69 14.41
N VAL A 516 3.27 21.03 13.61
CA VAL A 516 3.29 19.56 13.51
C VAL A 516 3.79 18.89 14.79
N SER A 517 3.38 17.65 15.02
CA SER A 517 3.65 16.86 16.22
C SER A 517 4.43 15.59 15.90
N ILE A 518 5.75 15.64 16.12
CA ILE A 518 6.64 14.46 16.03
C ILE A 518 6.19 13.33 16.98
N PRO A 519 5.76 13.58 18.24
CA PRO A 519 5.26 12.51 19.09
C PRO A 519 4.10 11.75 18.45
N VAL A 520 3.14 12.43 17.81
CA VAL A 520 2.00 11.79 17.13
C VAL A 520 2.46 11.01 15.89
N MET A 521 3.43 11.51 15.13
CA MET A 521 4.06 10.76 14.03
C MET A 521 4.68 9.45 14.54
N LYS A 522 5.40 9.49 15.67
CA LYS A 522 5.98 8.28 16.28
C LYS A 522 4.91 7.27 16.71
N LEU A 523 3.77 7.73 17.24
CA LEU A 523 2.63 6.84 17.54
C LEU A 523 2.07 6.17 16.28
N ALA A 524 1.97 6.93 15.18
CA ALA A 524 1.50 6.42 13.90
C ALA A 524 2.42 5.34 13.33
N GLU A 525 3.73 5.57 13.34
CA GLU A 525 4.73 4.56 12.93
C GLU A 525 4.71 3.33 13.86
N MET A 526 4.57 3.54 15.19
CA MET A 526 4.45 2.41 16.12
C MET A 526 3.27 1.52 15.76
N MET A 527 2.12 2.12 15.45
CA MET A 527 0.96 1.38 14.99
C MET A 527 1.23 0.72 13.63
N GLN A 528 1.77 1.45 12.66
CA GLN A 528 2.10 0.92 11.33
C GLN A 528 2.97 -0.34 11.39
N PHE A 529 4.04 -0.31 12.17
CA PHE A 529 5.00 -1.40 12.27
C PHE A 529 4.57 -2.52 13.24
N THR A 530 3.45 -2.38 13.95
CA THR A 530 2.91 -3.44 14.82
C THR A 530 1.52 -3.95 14.40
N TRP A 531 0.92 -3.36 13.36
CA TRP A 531 -0.35 -3.78 12.78
C TRP A 531 -0.20 -4.95 11.79
N PRO A 532 -1.23 -5.81 11.61
CA PRO A 532 -1.23 -6.80 10.52
C PRO A 532 -1.17 -6.14 9.14
N GLY A 533 -0.32 -6.68 8.25
CA GLY A 533 -0.10 -6.17 6.89
C GLY A 533 1.36 -5.84 6.63
N ALA A 534 1.65 -5.29 5.45
CA ALA A 534 2.97 -4.86 5.04
C ALA A 534 3.15 -3.34 5.32
N PRO A 535 3.90 -2.96 6.37
CA PRO A 535 4.14 -1.55 6.67
C PRO A 535 4.90 -0.88 5.52
N THR A 536 4.38 0.25 5.04
CA THR A 536 4.90 0.93 3.84
C THR A 536 5.21 2.39 4.13
N LEU A 537 6.49 2.75 4.09
CA LEU A 537 6.95 4.13 4.22
C LEU A 537 6.83 4.85 2.87
N TYR A 538 6.38 6.11 2.90
CA TYR A 538 6.50 7.00 1.74
C TYR A 538 7.72 7.89 1.92
N TYR A 539 8.60 7.97 0.92
CA TYR A 539 9.92 8.57 1.06
C TYR A 539 9.89 9.91 1.80
N GLY A 540 10.63 10.03 2.89
CA GLY A 540 10.73 11.26 3.67
C GLY A 540 9.75 11.36 4.84
N ASP A 541 8.77 10.47 4.97
CA ASP A 541 7.95 10.39 6.20
C ASP A 541 8.86 10.16 7.42
N GLU A 542 9.84 9.26 7.30
CA GLU A 542 10.84 8.97 8.34
C GLU A 542 11.84 10.12 8.54
N ALA A 543 11.99 10.98 7.54
CA ALA A 543 12.86 12.16 7.59
C ALA A 543 12.15 13.42 8.10
N GLY A 544 10.84 13.33 8.36
CA GLY A 544 10.03 14.46 8.84
C GLY A 544 9.55 15.42 7.74
N VAL A 545 9.36 14.92 6.51
CA VAL A 545 8.83 15.72 5.40
C VAL A 545 7.34 16.00 5.62
N CYS A 546 6.99 17.28 5.48
CA CYS A 546 5.62 17.79 5.50
C CYS A 546 5.14 18.12 4.08
N GLY A 547 3.83 18.27 3.92
CA GLY A 547 3.19 18.63 2.66
C GLY A 547 1.69 18.39 2.71
N PHE A 548 0.90 19.34 2.21
CA PHE A 548 -0.51 19.10 1.90
C PHE A 548 -0.65 18.06 0.77
N THR A 549 -1.88 17.74 0.38
CA THR A 549 -2.14 16.89 -0.79
C THR A 549 -1.48 17.46 -2.06
N ASP A 550 -1.36 16.62 -3.09
CA ASP A 550 -0.77 16.91 -4.40
C ASP A 550 -0.96 18.38 -4.85
N PRO A 551 0.12 19.07 -5.24
CA PRO A 551 1.52 18.59 -5.40
C PRO A 551 2.41 18.69 -4.17
N ASP A 552 1.94 19.24 -3.06
CA ASP A 552 2.80 19.56 -1.91
C ASP A 552 3.27 18.31 -1.14
N CYS A 553 2.65 17.15 -1.30
CA CYS A 553 3.13 15.89 -0.69
C CYS A 553 4.32 15.29 -1.44
N ARG A 554 4.67 15.85 -2.62
CA ARG A 554 5.73 15.39 -3.52
C ARG A 554 7.00 16.27 -3.40
N ARG A 555 7.27 16.85 -2.23
CA ARG A 555 8.53 17.57 -1.97
C ARG A 555 9.73 16.64 -2.11
N THR A 556 10.86 17.21 -2.48
CA THR A 556 12.12 16.49 -2.55
C THR A 556 12.53 15.90 -1.20
N TYR A 557 13.31 14.82 -1.25
CA TYR A 557 13.87 14.21 -0.05
C TYR A 557 14.92 15.16 0.56
N PRO A 558 14.88 15.43 1.87
CA PRO A 558 15.69 16.46 2.52
C PRO A 558 17.09 15.95 2.89
N TRP A 559 17.87 15.47 1.90
CA TRP A 559 19.20 14.92 2.16
C TRP A 559 20.10 15.94 2.87
N GLY A 560 20.65 15.55 4.03
CA GLY A 560 21.46 16.44 4.87
C GLY A 560 20.66 17.34 5.83
N HIS A 561 19.34 17.35 5.71
CA HIS A 561 18.41 18.16 6.50
C HIS A 561 17.29 17.32 7.16
N CYS A 562 17.45 16.00 7.21
CA CYS A 562 16.51 15.07 7.82
C CYS A 562 16.34 15.32 9.33
N ASN A 563 15.17 14.98 9.86
CA ASN A 563 15.00 14.74 11.28
C ASN A 563 15.63 13.39 11.68
N TYR A 564 16.91 13.39 12.01
CA TYR A 564 17.65 12.15 12.33
C TYR A 564 17.11 11.40 13.57
N ASP A 565 16.52 12.11 14.55
CA ASP A 565 15.88 11.47 15.71
C ASP A 565 14.61 10.68 15.32
N LEU A 566 13.92 11.11 14.26
CA LEU A 566 12.82 10.36 13.68
C LEU A 566 13.34 9.19 12.85
N VAL A 567 14.36 9.40 12.01
CA VAL A 567 15.00 8.33 11.23
C VAL A 567 15.50 7.18 12.13
N ASP A 568 16.16 7.51 13.24
CA ASP A 568 16.65 6.53 14.21
C ASP A 568 15.49 5.78 14.89
N TYR A 569 14.42 6.50 15.28
CA TYR A 569 13.21 5.89 15.81
C TYR A 569 12.56 4.92 14.80
N THR A 570 12.41 5.34 13.54
CA THR A 570 11.83 4.52 12.48
C THR A 570 12.68 3.26 12.24
N ARG A 571 14.01 3.38 12.27
CA ARG A 571 14.92 2.24 12.18
C ARG A 571 14.72 1.25 13.32
N ASP A 572 14.59 1.74 14.55
CA ASP A 572 14.42 0.90 15.73
C ASP A 572 13.06 0.18 15.75
N ILE A 573 11.97 0.83 15.35
CA ILE A 573 10.66 0.17 15.26
C ILE A 573 10.61 -0.83 14.09
N ILE A 574 11.27 -0.56 12.97
CA ILE A 574 11.46 -1.53 11.88
C ILE A 574 12.21 -2.77 12.39
N MET A 575 13.27 -2.58 13.18
CA MET A 575 14.01 -3.70 13.76
C MET A 575 13.10 -4.56 14.66
N ILE A 576 12.28 -3.93 15.52
CA ILE A 576 11.30 -4.65 16.37
C ILE A 576 10.32 -5.44 15.51
N HIS A 577 9.76 -4.82 14.46
CA HIS A 577 8.86 -5.48 13.52
C HIS A 577 9.50 -6.72 12.89
N LYS A 578 10.70 -6.58 12.33
CA LYS A 578 11.38 -7.66 11.60
C LYS A 578 11.77 -8.84 12.48
N GLN A 579 12.09 -8.58 13.75
CA GLN A 579 12.51 -9.60 14.72
C GLN A 579 11.34 -10.36 15.35
N SER A 580 10.10 -9.88 15.23
CA SER A 580 8.93 -10.52 15.82
C SER A 580 8.12 -11.29 14.77
N HIS A 581 7.93 -12.58 15.02
CA HIS A 581 7.00 -13.40 14.23
C HIS A 581 5.54 -13.04 14.54
N ALA A 582 5.24 -12.72 15.80
CA ALA A 582 3.90 -12.32 16.21
C ALA A 582 3.43 -11.05 15.48
N ILE A 583 4.32 -10.05 15.30
CA ILE A 583 4.01 -8.85 14.54
C ILE A 583 3.81 -9.15 13.05
N LYS A 584 4.65 -9.97 12.44
CA LYS A 584 4.55 -10.20 10.98
C LYS A 584 3.39 -11.09 10.59
N GLU A 585 3.12 -12.14 11.35
CA GLU A 585 2.22 -13.23 10.93
C GLU A 585 1.26 -13.71 12.02
N GLY A 586 1.43 -13.24 13.26
CA GLY A 586 0.62 -13.67 14.40
C GLY A 586 -0.73 -12.97 14.49
N SER A 587 -1.66 -13.63 15.20
CA SER A 587 -3.00 -13.16 15.51
C SER A 587 -3.04 -11.74 16.04
N PHE A 588 -4.16 -11.05 15.79
CA PHE A 588 -4.40 -9.68 16.24
C PHE A 588 -5.66 -9.58 17.09
N ARG A 589 -5.56 -8.90 18.23
CA ARG A 589 -6.72 -8.65 19.09
C ARG A 589 -6.62 -7.33 19.85
N PHE A 590 -7.66 -6.51 19.81
CA PHE A 590 -7.81 -5.40 20.76
C PHE A 590 -7.94 -5.89 22.20
N LEU A 591 -7.24 -5.25 23.13
CA LEU A 591 -7.22 -5.61 24.55
C LEU A 591 -8.07 -4.65 25.39
N ASN A 592 -7.92 -3.36 25.14
CA ASN A 592 -8.70 -2.31 25.77
C ASN A 592 -8.70 -1.06 24.87
N CYS A 593 -9.78 -0.29 24.87
CA CYS A 593 -9.92 0.95 24.10
C CYS A 593 -10.80 1.93 24.87
N GLY A 594 -10.60 3.22 24.62
CA GLY A 594 -11.39 4.30 25.19
C GLY A 594 -10.96 5.65 24.63
N GLN A 595 -11.39 6.75 25.26
CA GLN A 595 -11.04 8.08 24.79
C GLN A 595 -9.54 8.36 24.92
N GLY A 596 -8.93 8.63 23.78
CA GLY A 596 -7.50 8.86 23.57
C GLY A 596 -6.61 7.65 23.85
N PHE A 597 -7.16 6.44 23.94
CA PHE A 597 -6.39 5.24 24.29
C PHE A 597 -6.82 4.02 23.49
N VAL A 598 -5.84 3.27 22.98
CA VAL A 598 -6.03 1.93 22.42
C VAL A 598 -4.89 1.02 22.83
N SER A 599 -5.20 -0.25 23.06
CA SER A 599 -4.23 -1.31 23.24
C SER A 599 -4.64 -2.56 22.48
N TYR A 600 -3.67 -3.27 21.95
CA TYR A 600 -3.86 -4.50 21.19
C TYR A 600 -2.70 -5.45 21.37
N GLY A 601 -2.96 -6.73 21.16
CA GLY A 601 -1.99 -7.80 21.19
C GLY A 601 -1.71 -8.34 19.79
N ARG A 602 -0.44 -8.61 19.50
CA ARG A 602 0.00 -9.48 18.41
C ARG A 602 0.57 -10.74 19.02
N PHE A 603 0.08 -11.91 18.64
CA PHE A 603 0.49 -13.14 19.32
C PHE A 603 0.49 -14.38 18.45
N THR A 604 1.39 -15.27 18.80
CA THR A 604 1.43 -16.67 18.36
C THR A 604 1.34 -17.56 19.59
N SER A 605 1.56 -18.85 19.41
CA SER A 605 1.76 -19.82 20.47
C SER A 605 2.96 -19.52 21.36
N ASN A 606 4.02 -18.93 20.79
CA ASN A 606 5.32 -18.80 21.46
C ASN A 606 5.73 -17.34 21.74
N GLU A 607 5.09 -16.37 21.09
CA GLU A 607 5.41 -14.95 21.25
C GLU A 607 4.16 -14.13 21.47
N GLN A 608 4.19 -13.22 22.45
CA GLN A 608 3.12 -12.26 22.72
C GLN A 608 3.73 -10.86 22.77
N ILE A 609 3.19 -9.97 21.95
CA ILE A 609 3.52 -8.56 21.88
C ILE A 609 2.29 -7.76 22.29
N ILE A 610 2.45 -6.82 23.20
CA ILE A 610 1.39 -5.95 23.70
C ILE A 610 1.75 -4.52 23.31
N VAL A 611 0.85 -3.85 22.61
CA VAL A 611 1.02 -2.46 22.17
C VAL A 611 0.00 -1.59 22.89
N LEU A 612 0.46 -0.45 23.41
CA LEU A 612 -0.37 0.55 24.07
C LEU A 612 -0.11 1.91 23.44
N ILE A 613 -1.18 2.65 23.13
CA ILE A 613 -1.12 3.98 22.51
C ILE A 613 -2.00 4.93 23.30
N ASN A 614 -1.39 6.00 23.82
CA ASN A 614 -2.07 7.14 24.43
C ASN A 614 -1.88 8.38 23.55
N VAL A 615 -2.95 8.88 22.95
CA VAL A 615 -2.95 10.14 22.17
C VAL A 615 -3.39 11.35 22.99
N ASN A 616 -3.70 11.16 24.28
CA ASN A 616 -4.08 12.27 25.15
C ASN A 616 -2.88 13.18 25.44
N ARG A 617 -3.18 14.46 25.66
CA ARG A 617 -2.22 15.47 26.17
C ARG A 617 -1.85 15.27 27.63
N ASN A 618 -2.57 14.40 28.34
CA ASN A 618 -2.36 14.12 29.75
C ASN A 618 -1.95 12.67 29.93
N ALA A 619 -1.30 12.39 31.06
CA ALA A 619 -1.07 11.03 31.49
C ALA A 619 -2.40 10.32 31.79
N ILE A 620 -2.43 9.01 31.55
CA ILE A 620 -3.55 8.13 31.85
C ILE A 620 -3.07 6.91 32.62
N ASP A 621 -3.90 6.42 33.54
CA ASP A 621 -3.70 5.13 34.19
C ASP A 621 -4.68 4.13 33.58
N VAL A 622 -4.17 3.00 33.12
CA VAL A 622 -4.96 1.99 32.41
C VAL A 622 -4.67 0.58 32.92
N ASP A 623 -5.73 -0.20 32.97
CA ASP A 623 -5.69 -1.64 33.20
C ASP A 623 -5.89 -2.35 31.86
N VAL A 624 -4.93 -3.16 31.45
CA VAL A 624 -4.97 -3.88 30.17
C VAL A 624 -5.00 -5.38 30.42
N PRO A 625 -6.04 -6.12 29.99
CA PRO A 625 -6.16 -7.56 30.22
C PRO A 625 -5.27 -8.35 29.25
N VAL A 626 -3.96 -8.29 29.45
CA VAL A 626 -2.97 -8.92 28.56
C VAL A 626 -3.10 -10.45 28.47
N TRP A 627 -3.75 -11.08 29.46
CA TRP A 627 -4.02 -12.52 29.43
C TRP A 627 -4.85 -12.94 28.21
N ILE A 628 -5.73 -12.08 27.69
CA ILE A 628 -6.53 -12.39 26.49
C ILE A 628 -5.68 -12.46 25.21
N ALA A 629 -4.43 -11.98 25.24
CA ALA A 629 -3.43 -12.17 24.19
C ALA A 629 -2.55 -13.41 24.42
N GLY A 630 -2.83 -14.23 25.44
CA GLY A 630 -2.03 -15.41 25.78
C GLY A 630 -0.88 -15.16 26.75
N VAL A 631 -0.81 -13.99 27.38
CA VAL A 631 0.14 -13.74 28.48
C VAL A 631 -0.32 -14.52 29.72
N PRO A 632 0.57 -15.22 30.45
CA PRO A 632 0.19 -15.92 31.68
C PRO A 632 -0.41 -14.98 32.73
N LEU A 633 -1.30 -15.49 33.58
CA LEU A 633 -1.92 -14.70 34.65
C LEU A 633 -0.90 -14.06 35.60
N ASN A 634 0.21 -14.74 35.84
CA ASN A 634 1.36 -14.18 36.55
C ASN A 634 2.59 -14.38 35.68
N GLY A 635 3.27 -13.30 35.33
CA GLY A 635 4.36 -13.34 34.36
C GLY A 635 5.11 -12.02 34.30
N ARG A 636 5.95 -11.85 33.27
CA ARG A 636 6.71 -10.63 33.03
C ARG A 636 6.58 -10.20 31.58
N LEU A 637 6.55 -8.90 31.38
CA LEU A 637 6.70 -8.28 30.08
C LEU A 637 7.96 -7.41 30.10
N GLU A 638 8.78 -7.51 29.06
CA GLU A 638 9.92 -6.64 28.83
C GLU A 638 9.52 -5.54 27.82
N ARG A 639 9.83 -4.29 28.16
CA ARG A 639 9.57 -3.17 27.27
C ARG A 639 10.57 -3.15 26.11
N MET A 640 10.07 -3.28 24.89
CA MET A 640 10.87 -3.20 23.66
C MET A 640 11.14 -1.75 23.26
N ILE A 641 10.13 -0.89 23.35
CA ILE A 641 10.23 0.54 23.05
C ILE A 641 9.19 1.35 23.83
N LEU A 642 9.58 2.54 24.28
CA LEU A 642 8.70 3.60 24.77
C LEU A 642 8.97 4.84 23.92
N SER A 643 7.91 5.48 23.42
CA SER A 643 7.96 6.83 22.83
C SER A 643 7.01 7.74 23.58
N ASN A 644 7.35 9.01 23.75
CA ASN A 644 6.49 10.05 24.34
C ASN A 644 6.89 11.44 23.82
N GLU A 645 6.35 12.50 24.41
CA GLU A 645 6.65 13.89 24.02
C GLU A 645 8.12 14.32 24.20
N VAL A 646 8.88 13.64 25.06
CA VAL A 646 10.28 13.96 25.36
C VAL A 646 11.23 13.26 24.39
N GLY A 647 10.88 12.06 23.93
CA GLY A 647 11.73 11.26 23.07
C GLY A 647 11.31 9.79 23.08
N TYR A 648 12.26 8.90 22.80
CA TYR A 648 12.02 7.47 22.84
C TYR A 648 13.18 6.72 23.52
N SER A 649 12.91 5.48 23.94
CA SER A 649 13.90 4.61 24.57
C SER A 649 13.63 3.15 24.21
N ILE A 650 14.69 2.46 23.80
CA ILE A 650 14.74 1.00 23.61
C ILE A 650 15.38 0.29 24.80
N MET A 651 15.59 1.00 25.92
CA MET A 651 16.15 0.38 27.12
C MET A 651 15.14 -0.59 27.73
N PRO A 652 15.47 -1.90 27.82
CA PRO A 652 14.56 -2.89 28.35
C PRO A 652 14.22 -2.59 29.79
N THR A 653 12.95 -2.77 30.13
CA THR A 653 12.46 -2.64 31.49
C THR A 653 11.35 -3.64 31.70
N ASP A 654 11.51 -4.48 32.71
CA ASP A 654 10.53 -5.49 33.04
C ASP A 654 9.40 -4.93 33.89
N ILE A 655 8.20 -5.40 33.61
CA ILE A 655 7.01 -5.17 34.41
C ILE A 655 6.36 -6.51 34.73
N ASN A 656 5.94 -6.69 35.98
CA ASN A 656 5.22 -7.87 36.41
C ASN A 656 3.76 -7.79 35.97
N ILE A 657 3.21 -8.93 35.60
CA ILE A 657 1.79 -9.14 35.38
C ILE A 657 1.24 -9.91 36.57
N GLU A 658 0.14 -9.41 37.12
CA GLU A 658 -0.57 -10.01 38.25
C GLU A 658 -2.04 -10.17 37.86
N GLY A 659 -2.60 -11.37 38.09
CA GLY A 659 -3.99 -11.66 37.74
C GLY A 659 -4.36 -11.46 36.26
N GLY A 660 -3.37 -11.51 35.36
CA GLY A 660 -3.56 -11.36 33.91
C GLY A 660 -3.68 -9.92 33.41
N ASN A 661 -3.57 -8.93 34.29
CA ASN A 661 -3.67 -7.52 33.93
C ASN A 661 -2.31 -6.82 33.99
N LEU A 662 -2.09 -5.92 33.04
CA LEU A 662 -1.02 -4.93 33.06
C LEU A 662 -1.60 -3.63 33.62
N HIS A 663 -1.10 -3.23 34.80
CA HIS A 663 -1.42 -1.96 35.44
C HIS A 663 -0.32 -0.96 35.10
N ILE A 664 -0.64 0.11 34.36
CA ILE A 664 0.39 1.03 33.85
C ILE A 664 -0.09 2.48 33.77
N SER A 665 0.82 3.40 34.12
CA SER A 665 0.68 4.83 33.87
C SER A 665 1.39 5.21 32.58
N MET A 666 0.67 5.80 31.65
CA MET A 666 1.17 6.23 30.35
C MET A 666 1.21 7.75 30.30
N GLY A 667 2.37 8.33 29.95
CA GLY A 667 2.52 9.79 29.78
C GLY A 667 1.73 10.34 28.59
N ALA A 668 1.75 11.65 28.42
CA ALA A 668 1.13 12.32 27.26
C ALA A 668 1.77 11.84 25.95
N TYR A 669 0.94 11.69 24.91
CA TYR A 669 1.36 11.28 23.56
C TYR A 669 2.34 10.10 23.56
N SER A 670 2.03 9.06 24.35
CA SER A 670 2.96 7.95 24.58
C SER A 670 2.53 6.65 23.93
N GLY A 671 3.52 5.90 23.45
CA GLY A 671 3.36 4.59 22.85
C GLY A 671 4.34 3.62 23.49
N ILE A 672 3.90 2.40 23.79
CA ILE A 672 4.74 1.38 24.42
C ILE A 672 4.50 0.05 23.71
N VAL A 673 5.60 -0.64 23.38
CA VAL A 673 5.57 -2.04 22.93
C VAL A 673 6.25 -2.90 23.98
N TYR A 674 5.53 -3.91 24.45
CA TYR A 674 6.01 -4.93 25.37
C TYR A 674 6.08 -6.28 24.68
N LYS A 675 7.06 -7.09 25.07
CA LYS A 675 7.18 -8.50 24.70
C LYS A 675 7.13 -9.36 25.96
N ARG A 676 6.42 -10.48 25.93
CA ARG A 676 6.47 -11.46 27.01
C ARG A 676 7.86 -12.11 27.07
N VAL A 677 8.41 -12.23 28.28
CA VAL A 677 9.68 -12.91 28.58
C VAL A 677 9.50 -14.18 29.41
#